data_AF-A0A0P6XAI9-F1
#
_entry.id   AF-A0A0P6XAI9-F1
#
_cell.length_a   1.000
_cell.length_b   1.000
_cell.length_c   1.000
_cell.angle_alpha   90.00
_cell.angle_beta   90.00
_cell.angle_gamma   90.00
#
_symmetry.space_group_name_H-M   'P 1'
#
loop_
_entity.id
_entity.type
_entity.pdbx_description
1 polymer ?
#
loop_
_entity_poly.entity_id
_entity_poly.type
_entity_poly.pdbx_seq_one_letter_code
_entity_poly.pdbx_strand_id
1 'polypeptide(L)'
;MSPSTTMKSRRIFTVCSILTAFEALASIVWLALMPAEAGNALAFGYSLQRLMLMTGLLILMLTAGWFARKIINSPEFLVGIEKIAGKASVILSAGLLLVITWVLVFSPSYQWGRWGGYKERLLPILIWILLFSIQLMVICVWLIKQKYPVSIVKVIRTDAGMINSWRIVLCIVSVFVVAVAVFRLGITPDIVYWNNFNVPILGIQIIGVLVFSLLFLGALSTTGFFSNRHQLSDFVIGILIWGFAIILWTQTPMPHSYFSPGPYSPNGEMYPFSDAAGYDTSAHRAIIGEGLGSKRYVDKPLYIAFLTGIHLLAGNRMDTVVGVQVAVVALLPVLLYLLGKRTHSRLAGFLAAGFIIFREVNNIQGTLLVLSTNTRVLMSESLVTLLLAIFVYTFTIWVNNRQDKKYLACAGGVLGLAALVRLNPLLLLPIAAGAILLLFWKQWKQGLINVVLFAGFFLLAILPWTVQSYVQHGKLLYFQSTFHGVVMEQRAFYALNTPSPKPVPESTLSPTSQPNPTLAQKPSDSEKAVSTNKTWIRITGITRYVSAHFFHNVISAAAVFPVDVTLESLEKTIKAPGSYWSLEWIGGFNAGQIIPFILTMLIFSLGMASGWIKCGFSGIVPAGFFVSYSLATAAARTSGGRYILPADWVFLLYFAFGLAQIVIWINLWLNNNLFTTVLVPVENDPAENRKMLPLVNLAVIFLLIGGTPTIFDRFISPRYTILDKTSIRQEWSEDWMLRSLDITREEWDAFITQPDAVVYEGRGLYPRFYPQNQGEPDRFSSARAQAFPRLVMDVVGPQGNMSGVLPLDKAPEPIPNGSDVTVVGCRSKLNDDWFAVIIEGQDGMTLRRSPKTRWTCPATLPVCDDNRVCQ
;
A
#
# COMPACT_ATOMS: atom_id res chain seq x y z
N MET A 1 -5.05 -39.82 40.57
CA MET A 1 -4.87 -38.42 41.04
C MET A 1 -4.55 -38.48 42.52
N SER A 2 -3.52 -37.76 43.00
CA SER A 2 -3.22 -37.71 44.43
C SER A 2 -4.27 -36.84 45.15
N PRO A 3 -4.61 -37.11 46.43
CA PRO A 3 -5.61 -36.33 47.18
C PRO A 3 -5.30 -34.81 47.25
N SER A 4 -4.03 -34.42 47.12
CA SER A 4 -3.62 -33.00 47.07
C SER A 4 -3.95 -32.29 45.75
N THR A 5 -4.00 -33.02 44.63
CA THR A 5 -4.37 -32.46 43.30
C THR A 5 -5.87 -32.15 43.22
N THR A 6 -6.71 -33.03 43.73
CA THR A 6 -8.18 -32.86 43.81
C THR A 6 -8.60 -31.69 44.70
N MET A 7 -7.89 -31.42 45.80
CA MET A 7 -8.17 -30.23 46.63
C MET A 7 -7.86 -28.92 45.92
N LYS A 8 -6.77 -28.84 45.15
CA LYS A 8 -6.42 -27.64 44.38
C LYS A 8 -7.39 -27.39 43.23
N SER A 9 -7.82 -28.46 42.53
CA SER A 9 -8.87 -28.38 41.50
C SER A 9 -10.16 -27.80 42.05
N ARG A 10 -10.62 -28.38 43.16
CA ARG A 10 -11.83 -27.95 43.83
C ARG A 10 -11.78 -26.46 44.18
N ARG A 11 -10.65 -25.97 44.70
CA ARG A 11 -10.48 -24.56 45.04
C ARG A 11 -10.56 -23.64 43.82
N ILE A 12 -9.86 -23.94 42.73
CA ILE A 12 -9.85 -23.07 41.53
C ILE A 12 -11.21 -23.02 40.87
N PHE A 13 -11.84 -24.17 40.63
CA PHE A 13 -13.18 -24.22 40.05
C PHE A 13 -14.22 -23.50 40.90
N THR A 14 -14.14 -23.66 42.23
CA THR A 14 -15.04 -22.95 43.16
C THR A 14 -14.81 -21.44 43.10
N VAL A 15 -13.56 -20.98 43.14
CA VAL A 15 -13.22 -19.54 43.08
C VAL A 15 -13.68 -18.92 41.75
N CYS A 16 -13.40 -19.56 40.61
CA CYS A 16 -13.88 -19.07 39.32
C CYS A 16 -15.41 -19.00 39.28
N SER A 17 -16.11 -20.03 39.74
CA SER A 17 -17.59 -20.05 39.74
C SER A 17 -18.19 -18.95 40.64
N ILE A 18 -17.57 -18.68 41.79
CA ILE A 18 -17.98 -17.58 42.69
C ILE A 18 -17.70 -16.22 42.03
N LEU A 19 -16.53 -16.04 41.41
CA LEU A 19 -16.20 -14.82 40.66
C LEU A 19 -17.19 -14.57 39.53
N THR A 20 -17.52 -15.58 38.73
CA THR A 20 -18.54 -15.51 37.68
C THR A 20 -19.89 -15.02 38.23
N ALA A 21 -20.30 -15.48 39.42
CA ALA A 21 -21.54 -15.06 40.07
C ALA A 21 -21.47 -13.59 40.54
N PHE A 22 -20.35 -13.16 41.12
CA PHE A 22 -20.14 -11.75 41.52
C PHE A 22 -20.09 -10.81 40.31
N GLU A 23 -19.45 -11.21 39.22
CA GLU A 23 -19.40 -10.43 37.98
C GLU A 23 -20.80 -10.31 37.34
N ALA A 24 -21.63 -11.35 37.46
CA ALA A 24 -23.03 -11.30 37.01
C ALA A 24 -23.81 -10.27 37.84
N LEU A 25 -23.65 -10.28 39.17
CA LEU A 25 -24.25 -9.28 40.05
C LEU A 25 -23.79 -7.86 39.72
N ALA A 26 -22.49 -7.65 39.51
CA ALA A 26 -21.94 -6.36 39.10
C ALA A 26 -22.54 -5.88 37.76
N SER A 27 -22.74 -6.80 36.82
CA SER A 27 -23.37 -6.51 35.53
C SER A 27 -24.86 -6.17 35.67
N ILE A 28 -25.58 -6.82 36.59
CA ILE A 28 -26.97 -6.46 36.94
C ILE A 28 -27.03 -5.06 37.55
N VAL A 29 -26.11 -4.74 38.48
CA VAL A 29 -26.05 -3.41 39.11
C VAL A 29 -25.72 -2.33 38.08
N TRP A 30 -24.74 -2.56 37.20
CA TRP A 30 -24.44 -1.64 36.11
C TRP A 30 -25.64 -1.47 35.19
N LEU A 31 -26.26 -2.58 34.79
CA LEU A 31 -27.50 -2.55 34.03
C LEU A 31 -28.60 -1.80 34.77
N ALA A 32 -28.68 -1.77 36.11
CA ALA A 32 -29.69 -1.03 36.88
C ALA A 32 -29.39 0.48 37.01
N LEU A 33 -28.13 0.88 36.86
CA LEU A 33 -27.66 2.27 36.98
C LEU A 33 -27.72 3.08 35.66
N MET A 34 -27.87 2.42 34.51
CA MET A 34 -28.04 3.13 33.23
C MET A 34 -29.30 4.04 33.23
N PRO A 35 -29.29 5.22 32.59
CA PRO A 35 -30.45 6.10 32.52
C PRO A 35 -31.68 5.41 31.89
N ALA A 36 -32.89 5.71 32.38
CA ALA A 36 -34.14 5.17 31.84
C ALA A 36 -34.55 5.86 30.53
N GLU A 37 -35.19 5.12 29.61
CA GLU A 37 -35.80 5.71 28.41
C GLU A 37 -37.06 6.49 28.79
N ALA A 38 -37.19 7.71 28.27
CA ALA A 38 -38.46 8.43 28.32
C ALA A 38 -39.52 7.68 27.49
N GLY A 39 -40.53 7.11 28.16
CA GLY A 39 -41.76 6.62 27.52
C GLY A 39 -42.00 5.10 27.48
N ASN A 40 -41.05 4.24 27.88
CA ASN A 40 -41.16 2.77 27.79
C ASN A 40 -40.83 2.02 29.10
N ALA A 41 -41.11 2.62 30.26
CA ALA A 41 -40.94 1.97 31.56
C ALA A 41 -42.12 1.04 31.87
N LEU A 42 -41.86 -0.25 32.11
CA LEU A 42 -42.90 -1.25 32.40
C LEU A 42 -43.02 -1.54 33.90
N ALA A 43 -41.88 -1.74 34.59
CA ALA A 43 -41.82 -1.95 36.04
C ALA A 43 -40.53 -1.38 36.63
N PHE A 44 -40.61 -0.82 37.85
CA PHE A 44 -39.49 -0.19 38.59
C PHE A 44 -38.72 0.89 37.80
N GLY A 45 -39.34 1.52 36.81
CA GLY A 45 -38.68 2.50 35.93
C GLY A 45 -37.81 1.89 34.83
N TYR A 46 -37.82 0.57 34.66
CA TYR A 46 -37.02 -0.16 33.67
C TYR A 46 -37.87 -0.64 32.47
N SER A 47 -37.23 -0.70 31.29
CA SER A 47 -37.86 -1.26 30.07
C SER A 47 -37.91 -2.78 30.11
N LEU A 48 -38.82 -3.39 29.34
CA LEU A 48 -38.97 -4.85 29.24
C LEU A 48 -37.65 -5.55 28.86
N GLN A 49 -36.92 -4.99 27.88
CA GLN A 49 -35.63 -5.51 27.43
C GLN A 49 -34.62 -5.56 28.59
N ARG A 50 -34.56 -4.50 29.41
CA ARG A 50 -33.64 -4.40 30.54
C ARG A 50 -33.98 -5.40 31.65
N LEU A 51 -35.27 -5.57 31.94
CA LEU A 51 -35.75 -6.57 32.89
C LEU A 51 -35.41 -7.99 32.41
N MET A 52 -35.57 -8.30 31.12
CA MET A 52 -35.19 -9.60 30.56
C MET A 52 -33.67 -9.86 30.69
N LEU A 53 -32.83 -8.86 30.38
CA LEU A 53 -31.37 -8.98 30.50
C LEU A 53 -30.94 -9.17 31.97
N MET A 54 -31.51 -8.41 32.90
CA MET A 54 -31.24 -8.56 34.33
C MET A 54 -31.70 -9.93 34.86
N THR A 55 -32.88 -10.40 34.44
CA THR A 55 -33.40 -11.72 34.82
C THR A 55 -32.52 -12.85 34.29
N GLY A 56 -32.05 -12.75 33.04
CA GLY A 56 -31.10 -13.70 32.46
C GLY A 56 -29.78 -13.77 33.23
N LEU A 57 -29.20 -12.62 33.59
CA LEU A 57 -27.99 -12.57 34.42
C LEU A 57 -28.24 -13.09 35.84
N LEU A 58 -29.42 -12.88 36.41
CA LEU A 58 -29.78 -13.44 37.72
C LEU A 58 -29.83 -14.97 37.67
N ILE A 59 -30.41 -15.56 36.62
CA ILE A 59 -30.40 -17.00 36.39
C ILE A 59 -28.95 -17.49 36.27
N LEU A 60 -28.10 -16.82 35.49
CA LEU A 60 -26.69 -17.18 35.35
C LEU A 60 -25.92 -17.09 36.68
N MET A 61 -26.16 -16.06 37.48
CA MET A 61 -25.61 -15.91 38.83
C MET A 61 -26.02 -17.09 39.73
N LEU A 62 -27.31 -17.43 39.77
CA LEU A 62 -27.81 -18.56 40.56
C LEU A 62 -27.24 -19.89 40.08
N THR A 63 -27.10 -20.09 38.76
CA THR A 63 -26.51 -21.31 38.19
C THR A 63 -25.03 -21.43 38.54
N ALA A 64 -24.26 -20.34 38.49
CA ALA A 64 -22.85 -20.31 38.88
C ALA A 64 -22.68 -20.59 40.39
N GLY A 65 -23.56 -20.05 41.23
CA GLY A 65 -23.61 -20.34 42.67
C GLY A 65 -23.96 -21.80 42.97
N TRP A 66 -24.95 -22.36 42.27
CA TRP A 66 -25.29 -23.78 42.36
C TRP A 66 -24.13 -24.67 41.91
N PHE A 67 -23.45 -24.29 40.82
CA PHE A 67 -22.29 -25.00 40.30
C PHE A 67 -21.14 -25.01 41.32
N ALA A 68 -20.84 -23.86 41.94
CA ALA A 68 -19.85 -23.75 43.02
C ALA A 68 -20.20 -24.68 44.20
N ARG A 69 -21.46 -24.66 44.66
CA ARG A 69 -21.92 -25.54 45.75
C ARG A 69 -21.80 -27.02 45.39
N LYS A 70 -22.11 -27.38 44.14
CA LYS A 70 -22.02 -28.77 43.66
C LYS A 70 -20.57 -29.26 43.53
N ILE A 71 -19.65 -28.40 43.08
CA ILE A 71 -18.20 -28.69 43.10
C ILE A 71 -17.68 -28.92 44.52
N ILE A 72 -18.19 -28.18 45.51
CA ILE A 72 -17.83 -28.37 46.91
C ILE A 72 -18.37 -29.71 47.42
N ASN A 73 -19.62 -30.05 47.13
CA ASN A 73 -20.27 -31.19 47.79
C ASN A 73 -20.06 -32.54 47.07
N SER A 74 -19.70 -32.55 45.79
CA SER A 74 -19.67 -33.77 44.96
C SER A 74 -18.33 -33.93 44.21
N PRO A 75 -17.37 -34.72 44.72
CA PRO A 75 -16.09 -34.93 44.06
C PRO A 75 -16.21 -35.62 42.69
N GLU A 76 -17.19 -36.52 42.50
CA GLU A 76 -17.46 -37.18 41.21
C GLU A 76 -17.87 -36.18 40.12
N PHE A 77 -18.65 -35.16 40.49
CA PHE A 77 -19.07 -34.09 39.58
C PHE A 77 -17.87 -33.28 39.08
N LEU A 78 -16.92 -32.96 39.99
CA LEU A 78 -15.69 -32.26 39.63
C LEU A 78 -14.86 -33.05 38.61
N VAL A 79 -14.68 -34.37 38.81
CA VAL A 79 -13.94 -35.22 37.86
C VAL A 79 -14.61 -35.24 36.48
N GLY A 80 -15.95 -35.28 36.43
CA GLY A 80 -16.70 -35.18 35.19
C GLY A 80 -16.45 -33.86 34.43
N ILE A 81 -16.46 -32.74 35.14
CA ILE A 81 -16.20 -31.40 34.57
C ILE A 81 -14.74 -31.27 34.12
N GLU A 82 -13.78 -31.75 34.89
CA GLU A 82 -12.35 -31.75 34.49
C GLU A 82 -12.14 -32.52 33.18
N LYS A 83 -12.83 -33.65 33.01
CA LYS A 83 -12.77 -34.45 31.78
C LYS A 83 -13.33 -33.68 30.59
N ILE A 84 -14.37 -32.87 30.77
CA ILE A 84 -14.96 -32.05 29.71
C ILE A 84 -14.07 -30.84 29.42
N ALA A 85 -13.70 -30.07 30.44
CA ALA A 85 -12.87 -28.87 30.32
C ALA A 85 -11.46 -29.16 29.75
N GLY A 86 -10.95 -30.38 29.95
CA GLY A 86 -9.69 -30.83 29.38
C GLY A 86 -9.74 -31.25 27.91
N LYS A 87 -10.90 -31.25 27.24
CA LYS A 87 -11.02 -31.59 25.81
C LYS A 87 -10.53 -30.44 24.94
N ALA A 88 -9.74 -30.74 23.90
CA ALA A 88 -9.22 -29.75 22.96
C ALA A 88 -10.32 -28.88 22.32
N SER A 89 -11.49 -29.45 22.05
CA SER A 89 -12.64 -28.71 21.49
C SER A 89 -13.18 -27.64 22.43
N VAL A 90 -13.17 -27.88 23.75
CA VAL A 90 -13.62 -26.89 24.75
C VAL A 90 -12.60 -25.77 24.87
N ILE A 91 -11.31 -26.08 24.83
CA ILE A 91 -10.23 -25.07 24.86
C ILE A 91 -10.31 -24.17 23.62
N LEU A 92 -10.50 -24.77 22.44
CA LEU A 92 -10.67 -24.02 21.20
C LEU A 92 -11.92 -23.14 21.25
N SER A 93 -13.05 -23.68 21.72
CA SER A 93 -14.31 -22.92 21.84
C SER A 93 -14.19 -21.78 22.85
N ALA A 94 -13.52 -22.00 23.98
CA ALA A 94 -13.25 -20.97 24.99
C ALA A 94 -12.36 -19.85 24.44
N GLY A 95 -11.31 -20.22 23.70
CA GLY A 95 -10.43 -19.25 23.03
C GLY A 95 -11.17 -18.44 21.96
N LEU A 96 -12.02 -19.09 21.16
CA LEU A 96 -12.84 -18.42 20.14
C LEU A 96 -13.90 -17.50 20.76
N LEU A 97 -14.55 -17.94 21.84
CA LEU A 97 -15.47 -17.11 22.61
C LEU A 97 -14.76 -15.89 23.20
N LEU A 98 -13.56 -16.07 23.76
CA LEU A 98 -12.72 -14.99 24.29
C LEU A 98 -12.41 -13.95 23.22
N VAL A 99 -11.96 -14.38 22.05
CA VAL A 99 -11.65 -13.47 20.94
C VAL A 99 -12.89 -12.73 20.46
N ILE A 100 -14.00 -13.44 20.21
CA ILE A 100 -15.25 -12.83 19.72
C ILE A 100 -15.75 -11.79 20.72
N THR A 101 -15.83 -12.14 22.00
CA THR A 101 -16.28 -11.20 23.03
C THR A 101 -15.35 -10.03 23.23
N TRP A 102 -14.03 -10.25 23.15
CA TRP A 102 -13.05 -9.16 23.18
C TRP A 102 -13.30 -8.18 22.02
N VAL A 103 -13.51 -8.68 20.79
CA VAL A 103 -13.84 -7.84 19.63
C VAL A 103 -15.13 -7.05 19.85
N LEU A 104 -16.18 -7.69 20.36
CA LEU A 104 -17.47 -7.05 20.61
C LEU A 104 -17.39 -5.96 21.70
N VAL A 105 -16.61 -6.19 22.75
CA VAL A 105 -16.40 -5.21 23.84
C VAL A 105 -15.66 -3.98 23.34
N PHE A 106 -14.53 -4.19 22.66
CA PHE A 106 -13.63 -3.12 22.20
C PHE A 106 -14.01 -2.49 20.85
N SER A 107 -15.07 -2.98 20.19
CA SER A 107 -15.71 -2.33 19.04
C SER A 107 -16.50 -1.09 19.50
N PRO A 108 -16.23 0.11 18.95
CA PRO A 108 -16.96 1.33 19.29
C PRO A 108 -18.44 1.28 18.88
N SER A 109 -19.33 1.88 19.69
CA SER A 109 -20.79 1.88 19.43
C SER A 109 -21.19 2.47 18.08
N TYR A 110 -20.46 3.48 17.56
CA TYR A 110 -20.80 4.12 16.28
C TYR A 110 -20.67 3.18 15.07
N GLN A 111 -19.78 2.17 15.14
CA GLN A 111 -19.62 1.19 14.06
C GLN A 111 -20.83 0.27 13.91
N TRP A 112 -21.69 0.21 14.92
CA TRP A 112 -22.93 -0.55 14.91
C TRP A 112 -24.10 0.24 14.31
N GLY A 113 -23.88 1.50 13.90
CA GLY A 113 -24.90 2.37 13.30
C GLY A 113 -26.14 2.48 14.18
N ARG A 114 -27.30 2.11 13.62
CA ARG A 114 -28.60 2.11 14.35
C ARG A 114 -28.61 1.18 15.57
N TRP A 115 -27.70 0.19 15.62
CA TRP A 115 -27.60 -0.77 16.71
C TRP A 115 -26.68 -0.31 17.85
N GLY A 116 -26.04 0.86 17.74
CA GLY A 116 -25.09 1.37 18.75
C GLY A 116 -25.69 1.45 20.15
N GLY A 117 -26.92 1.95 20.29
CA GLY A 117 -27.61 2.02 21.58
C GLY A 117 -27.89 0.64 22.20
N TYR A 118 -28.12 -0.39 21.37
CA TYR A 118 -28.26 -1.77 21.85
C TYR A 118 -26.92 -2.34 22.31
N LYS A 119 -25.82 -2.03 21.61
CA LYS A 119 -24.46 -2.44 22.02
C LYS A 119 -24.08 -1.89 23.39
N GLU A 120 -24.41 -0.62 23.66
CA GLU A 120 -24.13 0.01 24.96
C GLU A 120 -24.88 -0.69 26.10
N ARG A 121 -26.13 -1.11 25.85
CA ARG A 121 -26.93 -1.88 26.82
C ARG A 121 -26.43 -3.31 27.00
N LEU A 122 -25.92 -3.94 25.95
CA LEU A 122 -25.34 -5.28 26.02
C LEU A 122 -23.93 -5.29 26.63
N LEU A 123 -23.26 -4.13 26.72
CA LEU A 123 -21.88 -4.03 27.17
C LEU A 123 -21.59 -4.69 28.54
N PRO A 124 -22.43 -4.54 29.59
CA PRO A 124 -22.20 -5.22 30.86
C PRO A 124 -22.20 -6.75 30.71
N ILE A 125 -23.11 -7.29 29.88
CA ILE A 125 -23.19 -8.72 29.58
C ILE A 125 -21.98 -9.17 28.76
N LEU A 126 -21.58 -8.39 27.75
CA LEU A 126 -20.41 -8.72 26.94
C LEU A 126 -19.13 -8.75 27.79
N ILE A 127 -18.98 -7.84 28.74
CA ILE A 127 -17.87 -7.83 29.70
C ILE A 127 -17.96 -9.05 30.62
N TRP A 128 -19.15 -9.44 31.09
CA TRP A 128 -19.32 -10.66 31.86
C TRP A 128 -18.91 -11.91 31.07
N ILE A 129 -19.35 -12.06 29.81
CA ILE A 129 -18.96 -13.20 28.96
C ILE A 129 -17.44 -13.17 28.69
N LEU A 130 -16.86 -11.98 28.50
CA LEU A 130 -15.42 -11.82 28.35
C LEU A 130 -14.68 -12.34 29.60
N LEU A 131 -15.05 -11.90 30.79
CA LEU A 131 -14.44 -12.35 32.05
C LEU A 131 -14.64 -13.85 32.27
N PHE A 132 -15.83 -14.38 32.00
CA PHE A 132 -16.13 -15.81 32.05
C PHE A 132 -15.23 -16.61 31.09
N SER A 133 -15.04 -16.14 29.86
CA SER A 133 -14.18 -16.80 28.88
C SER A 133 -12.70 -16.79 29.28
N ILE A 134 -12.22 -15.71 29.93
CA ILE A 134 -10.88 -15.65 30.54
C ILE A 134 -10.76 -16.69 31.65
N GLN A 135 -11.73 -16.76 32.55
CA GLN A 135 -11.74 -17.74 33.65
C GLN A 135 -11.76 -19.17 33.13
N LEU A 136 -12.56 -19.45 32.09
CA LEU A 136 -12.61 -20.75 31.43
C LEU A 136 -11.26 -21.12 30.79
N MET A 137 -10.58 -20.17 30.14
CA MET A 137 -9.23 -20.38 29.61
C MET A 137 -8.20 -20.63 30.71
N VAL A 138 -8.28 -19.92 31.84
CA VAL A 138 -7.43 -20.17 33.01
C VAL A 138 -7.62 -21.59 33.53
N ILE A 139 -8.86 -22.06 33.66
CA ILE A 139 -9.18 -23.44 34.05
C ILE A 139 -8.59 -24.45 33.05
N CYS A 140 -8.81 -24.23 31.76
CA CYS A 140 -8.30 -25.11 30.70
C CYS A 140 -6.78 -25.23 30.71
N VAL A 141 -6.09 -24.10 30.78
CA VAL A 141 -4.62 -24.05 30.89
C VAL A 141 -4.18 -24.75 32.16
N TRP A 142 -4.83 -24.51 33.28
CA TRP A 142 -4.47 -25.12 34.56
C TRP A 142 -4.58 -26.66 34.52
N LEU A 143 -5.62 -27.20 33.89
CA LEU A 143 -5.77 -28.64 33.67
C LEU A 143 -4.67 -29.23 32.79
N ILE A 144 -4.27 -28.51 31.72
CA ILE A 144 -3.10 -28.91 30.92
C ILE A 144 -1.85 -28.94 31.80
N LYS A 145 -1.66 -27.97 32.69
CA LYS A 145 -0.49 -27.88 33.57
C LYS A 145 -0.44 -28.91 34.67
N GLN A 146 -1.57 -29.46 35.08
CA GLN A 146 -1.56 -30.65 35.93
C GLN A 146 -0.98 -31.86 35.21
N LYS A 147 -1.32 -32.05 33.92
CA LYS A 147 -0.82 -33.18 33.11
C LYS A 147 0.63 -32.97 32.67
N TYR A 148 0.98 -31.73 32.32
CA TYR A 148 2.27 -31.34 31.78
C TYR A 148 2.83 -30.14 32.57
N PRO A 149 3.52 -30.38 33.70
CA PRO A 149 4.01 -29.33 34.59
C PRO A 149 5.26 -28.63 34.02
N VAL A 150 5.08 -27.95 32.89
CA VAL A 150 6.11 -27.12 32.25
C VAL A 150 5.79 -25.64 32.51
N SER A 151 6.70 -24.96 33.20
CA SER A 151 6.61 -23.50 33.43
C SER A 151 6.89 -22.71 32.15
N ILE A 152 6.12 -21.64 31.90
CA ILE A 152 6.37 -20.74 30.75
C ILE A 152 7.76 -20.10 30.85
N VAL A 153 8.20 -19.77 32.07
CA VAL A 153 9.52 -19.21 32.32
C VAL A 153 10.60 -20.20 31.92
N LYS A 154 10.37 -21.51 32.13
CA LYS A 154 11.30 -22.55 31.71
C LYS A 154 11.36 -22.63 30.18
N VAL A 155 10.22 -22.62 29.47
CA VAL A 155 10.15 -22.63 28.00
C VAL A 155 10.89 -21.44 27.39
N ILE A 156 10.64 -20.25 27.93
CA ILE A 156 11.30 -19.03 27.45
C ILE A 156 12.80 -19.10 27.76
N ARG A 157 13.20 -19.46 28.99
CA ARG A 157 14.62 -19.56 29.39
C ARG A 157 15.40 -20.67 28.69
N THR A 158 14.75 -21.76 28.28
CA THR A 158 15.40 -22.79 27.45
C THR A 158 15.84 -22.23 26.10
N ASP A 159 15.19 -21.18 25.62
CA ASP A 159 15.55 -20.44 24.41
C ASP A 159 16.45 -19.22 24.75
N ALA A 160 17.49 -19.45 25.55
CA ALA A 160 18.35 -18.38 26.09
C ALA A 160 19.02 -17.52 25.00
N GLY A 161 19.37 -18.13 23.87
CA GLY A 161 19.90 -17.43 22.70
C GLY A 161 18.90 -16.41 22.14
N MET A 162 17.62 -16.81 22.01
CA MET A 162 16.53 -15.93 21.58
C MET A 162 16.34 -14.75 22.53
N ILE A 163 16.29 -14.99 23.85
CA ILE A 163 16.14 -13.91 24.83
C ILE A 163 17.31 -12.93 24.75
N ASN A 164 18.55 -13.42 24.69
CA ASN A 164 19.72 -12.55 24.64
C ASN A 164 19.73 -11.68 23.37
N SER A 165 19.41 -12.27 22.22
CA SER A 165 19.25 -11.51 20.97
C SER A 165 18.09 -10.50 21.07
N TRP A 166 16.95 -10.90 21.63
CA TRP A 166 15.81 -10.01 21.83
C TRP A 166 16.15 -8.82 22.73
N ARG A 167 16.88 -9.03 23.83
CA ARG A 167 17.35 -7.95 24.70
C ARG A 167 18.26 -6.95 23.97
N ILE A 168 19.17 -7.44 23.13
CA ILE A 168 20.06 -6.57 22.34
C ILE A 168 19.25 -5.76 21.34
N VAL A 169 18.37 -6.40 20.56
CA VAL A 169 17.54 -5.73 19.57
C VAL A 169 16.60 -4.73 20.23
N LEU A 170 15.96 -5.12 21.35
CA LEU A 170 15.09 -4.24 22.12
C LEU A 170 15.86 -3.02 22.66
N CYS A 171 17.11 -3.19 23.11
CA CYS A 171 17.97 -2.09 23.51
C CYS A 171 18.22 -1.13 22.32
N ILE A 172 18.57 -1.65 21.14
CA ILE A 172 18.78 -0.84 19.93
C ILE A 172 17.52 -0.06 19.56
N VAL A 173 16.36 -0.74 19.52
CA VAL A 173 15.06 -0.10 19.22
C VAL A 173 14.70 0.94 20.28
N SER A 174 14.93 0.67 21.56
CA SER A 174 14.64 1.61 22.65
C SER A 174 15.53 2.85 22.59
N VAL A 175 16.83 2.67 22.35
CA VAL A 175 17.78 3.78 22.14
C VAL A 175 17.35 4.61 20.93
N PHE A 176 16.92 3.97 19.84
CA PHE A 176 16.42 4.66 18.66
C PHE A 176 15.16 5.50 18.97
N VAL A 177 14.17 4.91 19.66
CA VAL A 177 12.94 5.61 20.08
C VAL A 177 13.25 6.79 21.00
N VAL A 178 14.14 6.60 21.97
CA VAL A 178 14.59 7.69 22.87
C VAL A 178 15.31 8.78 22.09
N ALA A 179 16.17 8.44 21.12
CA ALA A 179 16.85 9.42 20.29
C ALA A 179 15.85 10.25 19.45
N VAL A 180 14.84 9.60 18.86
CA VAL A 180 13.75 10.29 18.14
C VAL A 180 12.98 11.22 19.08
N ALA A 181 12.63 10.76 20.28
CA ALA A 181 11.87 11.55 21.25
C ALA A 181 12.65 12.77 21.78
N VAL A 182 13.95 12.59 22.10
CA VAL A 182 14.81 13.64 22.67
C VAL A 182 15.24 14.64 21.61
N PHE A 183 15.75 14.17 20.48
CA PHE A 183 16.31 15.04 19.42
C PHE A 183 15.27 15.49 18.39
N ARG A 184 14.02 15.03 18.50
CA ARG A 184 12.91 15.32 17.57
C ARG A 184 13.22 14.96 16.10
N LEU A 185 14.13 14.00 15.89
CA LEU A 185 14.56 13.56 14.56
C LEU A 185 13.40 12.88 13.84
N GLY A 186 13.07 13.34 12.62
CA GLY A 186 11.98 12.78 11.83
C GLY A 186 10.58 13.22 12.23
N ILE A 187 10.44 14.08 13.25
CA ILE A 187 9.17 14.65 13.71
C ILE A 187 9.02 16.09 13.21
N THR A 188 10.09 16.89 13.24
CA THR A 188 10.06 18.27 12.74
C THR A 188 9.95 18.29 11.21
N PRO A 189 8.88 18.82 10.62
CA PRO A 189 8.69 18.80 9.17
C PRO A 189 9.78 19.55 8.42
N ASP A 190 10.26 18.97 7.33
CA ASP A 190 11.03 19.70 6.32
C ASP A 190 10.08 20.40 5.34
N ILE A 191 10.56 21.46 4.71
CA ILE A 191 9.77 22.32 3.82
C ILE A 191 9.52 21.71 2.43
N VAL A 192 10.18 20.59 2.10
CA VAL A 192 10.19 19.98 0.76
C VAL A 192 9.88 18.48 0.87
N TYR A 193 8.83 18.02 0.19
CA TYR A 193 8.45 16.59 0.04
C TYR A 193 8.45 15.78 1.36
N TRP A 194 7.84 16.36 2.39
CA TRP A 194 7.54 15.72 3.67
C TRP A 194 6.08 15.24 3.70
N ASN A 195 5.84 13.99 3.29
CA ASN A 195 4.48 13.45 3.20
C ASN A 195 4.01 12.82 4.52
N ASN A 196 2.70 12.63 4.67
CA ASN A 196 2.09 11.95 5.82
C ASN A 196 2.63 10.51 6.01
N PHE A 197 2.43 9.95 7.19
CA PHE A 197 2.75 8.54 7.43
C PHE A 197 1.89 7.58 6.61
N ASN A 198 2.38 6.35 6.43
CA ASN A 198 1.69 5.36 5.62
C ASN A 198 0.44 4.79 6.32
N VAL A 199 -0.39 4.10 5.54
CA VAL A 199 -1.70 3.62 6.01
C VAL A 199 -1.56 2.52 7.09
N PRO A 200 -2.28 2.60 8.22
CA PRO A 200 -2.21 1.60 9.27
C PRO A 200 -2.93 0.30 8.92
N ILE A 201 -2.50 -0.80 9.54
CA ILE A 201 -3.31 -2.00 9.71
C ILE A 201 -4.17 -1.86 10.98
N LEU A 202 -5.44 -2.27 10.92
CA LEU A 202 -6.35 -2.14 12.06
C LEU A 202 -6.14 -3.29 13.05
N GLY A 203 -6.35 -3.04 14.35
CA GLY A 203 -6.23 -4.06 15.39
C GLY A 203 -7.11 -5.29 15.13
N ILE A 204 -8.33 -5.08 14.59
CA ILE A 204 -9.25 -6.17 14.23
C ILE A 204 -8.69 -7.03 13.08
N GLN A 205 -7.96 -6.43 12.14
CA GLN A 205 -7.33 -7.14 11.04
C GLN A 205 -6.13 -7.95 11.52
N ILE A 206 -5.33 -7.43 12.46
CA ILE A 206 -4.23 -8.20 13.07
C ILE A 206 -4.77 -9.46 13.75
N ILE A 207 -5.80 -9.30 14.60
CA ILE A 207 -6.41 -10.41 15.34
C ILE A 207 -7.11 -11.38 14.39
N GLY A 208 -7.86 -10.87 13.42
CA GLY A 208 -8.54 -11.67 12.41
C GLY A 208 -7.57 -12.52 11.60
N VAL A 209 -6.47 -11.92 11.12
CA VAL A 209 -5.41 -12.65 10.41
C VAL A 209 -4.78 -13.70 11.32
N LEU A 210 -4.46 -13.39 12.58
CA LEU A 210 -3.86 -14.36 13.51
C LEU A 210 -4.78 -15.56 13.77
N VAL A 211 -6.04 -15.30 14.10
CA VAL A 211 -7.04 -16.34 14.39
C VAL A 211 -7.30 -17.19 13.16
N PHE A 212 -7.52 -16.57 12.00
CA PHE A 212 -7.70 -17.28 10.74
C PHE A 212 -6.48 -18.14 10.39
N SER A 213 -5.26 -17.61 10.56
CA SER A 213 -4.03 -18.37 10.31
C SER A 213 -3.91 -19.61 11.19
N LEU A 214 -4.23 -19.49 12.47
CA LEU A 214 -4.21 -20.62 13.41
C LEU A 214 -5.27 -21.65 13.06
N LEU A 215 -6.51 -21.23 12.78
CA LEU A 215 -7.59 -22.15 12.42
C LEU A 215 -7.32 -22.85 11.09
N PHE A 216 -6.95 -22.09 10.06
CA PHE A 216 -6.71 -22.60 8.72
C PHE A 216 -5.51 -23.56 8.67
N LEU A 217 -4.35 -23.15 9.18
CA LEU A 217 -3.15 -23.99 9.16
C LEU A 217 -3.25 -25.16 10.15
N GLY A 218 -3.97 -25.00 11.26
CA GLY A 218 -4.29 -26.09 12.18
C GLY A 218 -5.23 -27.13 11.57
N ALA A 219 -6.23 -26.71 10.79
CA ALA A 219 -7.08 -27.63 10.04
C ALA A 219 -6.25 -28.40 9.00
N LEU A 220 -5.42 -27.71 8.22
CA LEU A 220 -4.56 -28.35 7.23
C LEU A 220 -3.56 -29.32 7.86
N SER A 221 -2.98 -29.00 9.01
CA SER A 221 -2.05 -29.91 9.69
C SER A 221 -2.71 -31.21 10.14
N THR A 222 -3.97 -31.16 10.61
CA THR A 222 -4.71 -32.37 11.03
C THR A 222 -5.02 -33.33 9.88
N THR A 223 -5.20 -32.81 8.66
CA THR A 223 -5.45 -33.63 7.46
C THR A 223 -4.18 -34.29 6.89
N GLY A 224 -3.01 -34.00 7.46
CA GLY A 224 -1.74 -34.45 6.91
C GLY A 224 -1.34 -33.72 5.63
N PHE A 225 -1.95 -32.58 5.30
CA PHE A 225 -1.68 -31.79 4.08
C PHE A 225 -0.19 -31.47 3.88
N PHE A 226 0.54 -31.28 4.99
CA PHE A 226 1.96 -30.98 4.98
C PHE A 226 2.87 -32.21 5.03
N SER A 227 2.38 -33.46 5.07
CA SER A 227 3.22 -34.62 5.42
C SER A 227 4.10 -35.18 4.28
N ASN A 228 3.57 -35.29 3.05
CA ASN A 228 4.26 -35.99 1.94
C ASN A 228 4.69 -35.10 0.76
N ARG A 229 4.15 -33.88 0.63
CA ARG A 229 4.43 -32.97 -0.50
C ARG A 229 4.52 -31.52 -0.08
N HIS A 230 5.50 -31.19 0.76
CA HIS A 230 5.72 -29.83 1.27
C HIS A 230 5.68 -28.78 0.15
N GLN A 231 6.41 -28.99 -0.94
CA GLN A 231 6.48 -27.99 -2.02
C GLN A 231 5.15 -27.77 -2.75
N LEU A 232 4.36 -28.83 -2.97
CA LEU A 232 3.02 -28.71 -3.54
C LEU A 232 2.07 -27.99 -2.58
N SER A 233 2.15 -28.32 -1.29
CA SER A 233 1.34 -27.64 -0.26
C SER A 233 1.61 -26.13 -0.22
N ASP A 234 2.88 -25.75 -0.31
CA ASP A 234 3.29 -24.35 -0.29
C ASP A 234 2.96 -23.63 -1.62
N PHE A 235 2.97 -24.34 -2.75
CA PHE A 235 2.50 -23.82 -4.04
C PHE A 235 0.99 -23.56 -4.04
N VAL A 236 0.19 -24.50 -3.54
CA VAL A 236 -1.26 -24.35 -3.39
C VAL A 236 -1.58 -23.19 -2.46
N ILE A 237 -0.90 -23.07 -1.32
CA ILE A 237 -1.07 -21.92 -0.41
C ILE A 237 -0.69 -20.61 -1.12
N GLY A 238 0.38 -20.59 -1.91
CA GLY A 238 0.75 -19.45 -2.73
C GLY A 238 -0.35 -19.02 -3.71
N ILE A 239 -0.96 -19.96 -4.43
CA ILE A 239 -2.10 -19.69 -5.32
C ILE A 239 -3.30 -19.15 -4.56
N LEU A 240 -3.64 -19.74 -3.40
CA LEU A 240 -4.76 -19.29 -2.58
C LEU A 240 -4.53 -17.86 -2.07
N ILE A 241 -3.33 -17.55 -1.60
CA ILE A 241 -2.94 -16.19 -1.18
C ILE A 241 -3.05 -15.21 -2.35
N TRP A 242 -2.54 -15.58 -3.52
CA TRP A 242 -2.58 -14.76 -4.73
C TRP A 242 -4.01 -14.47 -5.18
N GLY A 243 -4.84 -15.50 -5.32
CA GLY A 243 -6.23 -15.37 -5.71
C GLY A 243 -7.04 -14.56 -4.70
N PHE A 244 -6.82 -14.78 -3.40
CA PHE A 244 -7.47 -14.00 -2.35
C PHE A 244 -7.08 -12.51 -2.39
N ALA A 245 -5.81 -12.20 -2.62
CA ALA A 245 -5.33 -10.82 -2.78
C ALA A 245 -5.95 -10.14 -4.01
N ILE A 246 -6.01 -10.83 -5.16
CA ILE A 246 -6.66 -10.30 -6.37
C ILE A 246 -8.11 -9.97 -6.10
N ILE A 247 -8.87 -10.92 -5.53
CA ILE A 247 -10.30 -10.74 -5.27
C ILE A 247 -10.51 -9.55 -4.33
N LEU A 248 -9.79 -9.50 -3.20
CA LEU A 248 -9.96 -8.40 -2.26
C LEU A 248 -9.55 -7.04 -2.84
N TRP A 249 -8.39 -6.94 -3.49
CA TRP A 249 -7.90 -5.65 -3.99
C TRP A 249 -8.75 -5.12 -5.15
N THR A 250 -9.25 -5.99 -6.04
CA THR A 250 -10.15 -5.56 -7.14
C THR A 250 -11.55 -5.19 -6.63
N GLN A 251 -12.08 -5.89 -5.64
CA GLN A 251 -13.43 -5.64 -5.08
C GLN A 251 -13.46 -4.51 -4.05
N THR A 252 -12.31 -4.10 -3.51
CA THR A 252 -12.27 -3.01 -2.53
C THR A 252 -12.64 -1.69 -3.22
N PRO A 253 -13.70 -0.99 -2.78
CA PRO A 253 -14.09 0.28 -3.38
C PRO A 253 -13.00 1.32 -3.15
N MET A 254 -12.56 1.96 -4.23
CA MET A 254 -11.60 3.05 -4.20
C MET A 254 -12.34 4.38 -4.29
N PRO A 255 -12.25 5.27 -3.30
CA PRO A 255 -12.75 6.62 -3.43
C PRO A 255 -12.07 7.36 -4.59
N HIS A 256 -12.79 8.25 -5.23
CA HIS A 256 -12.25 9.11 -6.29
C HIS A 256 -11.10 9.95 -5.74
N SER A 257 -10.01 10.00 -6.49
CA SER A 257 -8.77 10.62 -6.01
C SER A 257 -8.17 11.52 -7.07
N TYR A 258 -7.23 12.37 -6.67
CA TYR A 258 -6.54 13.24 -7.62
C TYR A 258 -5.85 12.47 -8.77
N PHE A 259 -5.38 11.24 -8.54
CA PHE A 259 -4.72 10.44 -9.59
C PHE A 259 -5.68 9.56 -10.40
N SER A 260 -6.94 9.46 -9.97
CA SER A 260 -7.99 8.67 -10.62
C SER A 260 -9.35 9.34 -10.31
N PRO A 261 -9.63 10.52 -10.92
CA PRO A 261 -10.90 11.20 -10.76
C PRO A 261 -11.99 10.50 -11.58
N GLY A 262 -13.25 10.88 -11.33
CA GLY A 262 -14.42 10.26 -11.97
C GLY A 262 -15.17 9.36 -11.00
N PRO A 263 -15.89 8.31 -11.45
CA PRO A 263 -16.10 7.94 -12.84
C PRO A 263 -16.85 9.07 -13.57
N TYR A 264 -16.45 9.31 -14.82
CA TYR A 264 -17.08 10.35 -15.64
C TYR A 264 -17.85 9.76 -16.81
N SER A 265 -18.95 10.41 -17.18
CA SER A 265 -19.58 10.20 -18.50
C SER A 265 -18.58 10.54 -19.62
N PRO A 266 -18.68 9.91 -20.80
CA PRO A 266 -19.77 9.02 -21.24
C PRO A 266 -19.60 7.55 -20.86
N ASN A 267 -18.40 7.10 -20.46
CA ASN A 267 -18.12 5.67 -20.24
C ASN A 267 -18.33 5.19 -18.80
N GLY A 268 -18.37 6.11 -17.83
CA GLY A 268 -18.43 5.73 -16.41
C GLY A 268 -17.13 5.12 -15.89
N GLU A 269 -15.98 5.43 -16.50
CA GLU A 269 -14.66 4.93 -16.09
C GLU A 269 -13.90 5.97 -15.24
N MET A 270 -13.03 5.48 -14.34
CA MET A 270 -12.10 6.33 -13.59
C MET A 270 -10.78 6.47 -14.36
N TYR A 271 -10.64 7.55 -15.13
CA TYR A 271 -9.44 7.78 -15.93
C TYR A 271 -8.27 8.30 -15.10
N PRO A 272 -7.02 7.93 -15.45
CA PRO A 272 -5.85 8.43 -14.74
C PRO A 272 -5.70 9.96 -14.90
N PHE A 273 -5.12 10.62 -13.91
CA PHE A 273 -4.84 12.07 -13.96
C PHE A 273 -3.46 12.39 -13.37
N SER A 274 -2.90 13.55 -13.74
CA SER A 274 -1.55 13.99 -13.35
C SER A 274 -0.47 12.95 -13.71
N ASP A 275 0.42 12.58 -12.78
CA ASP A 275 1.49 11.60 -12.98
C ASP A 275 0.97 10.29 -13.62
N ALA A 276 -0.24 9.84 -13.24
CA ALA A 276 -0.82 8.58 -13.73
C ALA A 276 -1.14 8.68 -15.21
N ALA A 277 -1.74 9.80 -15.63
CA ALA A 277 -2.01 10.07 -17.05
C ALA A 277 -0.71 10.21 -17.83
N GLY A 278 0.34 10.78 -17.24
CA GLY A 278 1.65 10.86 -17.88
C GLY A 278 2.22 9.49 -18.27
N TYR A 279 2.16 8.50 -17.37
CA TYR A 279 2.63 7.14 -17.68
C TYR A 279 1.74 6.43 -18.71
N ASP A 280 0.42 6.58 -18.57
CA ASP A 280 -0.57 5.91 -19.41
C ASP A 280 -0.61 6.49 -20.84
N THR A 281 -0.53 7.82 -20.99
CA THR A 281 -0.38 8.47 -22.31
C THR A 281 0.93 8.05 -23.00
N SER A 282 2.03 7.93 -22.27
CA SER A 282 3.28 7.40 -22.80
C SER A 282 3.17 5.94 -23.24
N ALA A 283 2.38 5.13 -22.53
CA ALA A 283 2.11 3.75 -22.96
C ALA A 283 1.29 3.74 -24.26
N HIS A 284 0.24 4.55 -24.34
CA HIS A 284 -0.55 4.68 -25.56
C HIS A 284 0.26 5.18 -26.75
N ARG A 285 1.21 6.10 -26.56
CA ARG A 285 2.17 6.53 -27.61
C ARG A 285 3.01 5.38 -28.13
N ALA A 286 3.52 4.52 -27.25
CA ALA A 286 4.26 3.34 -27.67
C ALA A 286 3.39 2.41 -28.53
N ILE A 287 2.12 2.21 -28.17
CA ILE A 287 1.18 1.34 -28.92
C ILE A 287 0.91 1.88 -30.34
N ILE A 288 0.93 3.21 -30.53
CA ILE A 288 0.69 3.82 -31.85
C ILE A 288 1.99 4.06 -32.64
N GLY A 289 3.14 3.57 -32.16
CA GLY A 289 4.42 3.65 -32.87
C GLY A 289 5.17 4.98 -32.75
N GLU A 290 4.78 5.86 -31.82
CA GLU A 290 5.48 7.13 -31.54
C GLU A 290 6.65 6.99 -30.54
N GLY A 291 6.87 5.76 -30.06
CA GLY A 291 7.81 5.45 -28.98
C GLY A 291 7.31 5.89 -27.59
N LEU A 292 8.04 5.51 -26.54
CA LEU A 292 7.62 5.74 -25.15
C LEU A 292 7.64 7.23 -24.78
N GLY A 293 8.61 7.97 -25.33
CA GLY A 293 8.88 9.37 -25.00
C GLY A 293 8.55 10.36 -26.11
N SER A 294 8.18 9.91 -27.32
CA SER A 294 8.10 10.77 -28.51
C SER A 294 9.39 11.59 -28.68
N LYS A 295 10.55 10.92 -28.61
CA LYS A 295 11.91 11.52 -28.64
C LYS A 295 12.25 12.45 -27.46
N ARG A 296 11.49 12.42 -26.36
CA ARG A 296 11.85 13.06 -25.07
C ARG A 296 12.44 12.03 -24.11
N TYR A 297 13.17 12.53 -23.11
CA TYR A 297 13.70 11.69 -22.03
C TYR A 297 12.57 11.00 -21.26
N VAL A 298 12.75 9.70 -21.04
CA VAL A 298 11.85 8.88 -20.22
C VAL A 298 12.60 8.38 -19.00
N ASP A 299 12.08 8.70 -17.81
CA ASP A 299 12.73 8.42 -16.53
C ASP A 299 12.27 7.10 -15.88
N LYS A 300 11.15 6.52 -16.33
CA LYS A 300 10.56 5.25 -15.84
C LYS A 300 10.20 4.29 -16.98
N PRO A 301 11.16 3.95 -17.86
CA PRO A 301 10.90 3.23 -19.10
C PRO A 301 10.25 1.85 -18.89
N LEU A 302 10.66 1.08 -17.88
CA LEU A 302 10.11 -0.26 -17.66
C LEU A 302 8.67 -0.23 -17.15
N TYR A 303 8.30 0.81 -16.39
CA TYR A 303 6.92 0.97 -15.95
C TYR A 303 5.98 1.29 -17.11
N ILE A 304 6.39 2.19 -18.00
CA ILE A 304 5.63 2.53 -19.20
C ILE A 304 5.53 1.33 -20.15
N ALA A 305 6.63 0.58 -20.32
CA ALA A 305 6.62 -0.66 -21.09
C ALA A 305 5.68 -1.71 -20.49
N PHE A 306 5.62 -1.81 -19.16
CA PHE A 306 4.68 -2.67 -18.46
C PHE A 306 3.22 -2.28 -18.75
N LEU A 307 2.86 -0.99 -18.66
CA LEU A 307 1.52 -0.51 -19.03
C LEU A 307 1.22 -0.76 -20.52
N THR A 308 2.19 -0.51 -21.40
CA THR A 308 2.08 -0.79 -22.85
C THR A 308 1.71 -2.25 -23.09
N GLY A 309 2.42 -3.17 -22.42
CA GLY A 309 2.12 -4.60 -22.48
C GLY A 309 0.72 -4.95 -21.95
N ILE A 310 0.27 -4.31 -20.86
CA ILE A 310 -1.08 -4.51 -20.35
C ILE A 310 -2.13 -4.07 -21.37
N HIS A 311 -1.99 -2.89 -21.97
CA HIS A 311 -2.95 -2.41 -22.97
C HIS A 311 -3.00 -3.29 -24.22
N LEU A 312 -1.85 -3.79 -24.68
CA LEU A 312 -1.79 -4.73 -25.80
C LEU A 312 -2.50 -6.06 -25.49
N LEU A 313 -2.52 -6.50 -24.23
CA LEU A 313 -3.16 -7.75 -23.80
C LEU A 313 -4.63 -7.60 -23.40
N ALA A 314 -4.98 -6.52 -22.70
CA ALA A 314 -6.26 -6.33 -22.02
C ALA A 314 -7.15 -5.26 -22.67
N GLY A 315 -6.66 -4.59 -23.72
CA GLY A 315 -7.33 -3.46 -24.36
C GLY A 315 -7.23 -2.16 -23.55
N ASN A 316 -8.18 -1.25 -23.76
CA ASN A 316 -8.10 0.13 -23.27
C ASN A 316 -9.14 0.48 -22.19
N ARG A 317 -9.95 -0.49 -21.76
CA ARG A 317 -10.92 -0.29 -20.68
C ARG A 317 -10.18 -0.24 -19.34
N MET A 318 -10.36 0.83 -18.58
CA MET A 318 -9.53 1.10 -17.39
C MET A 318 -9.68 0.03 -16.31
N ASP A 319 -10.89 -0.50 -16.11
CA ASP A 319 -11.12 -1.56 -15.11
C ASP A 319 -10.31 -2.83 -15.40
N THR A 320 -10.15 -3.21 -16.67
CA THR A 320 -9.37 -4.39 -17.05
C THR A 320 -7.87 -4.12 -16.97
N VAL A 321 -7.42 -2.94 -17.41
CA VAL A 321 -6.02 -2.52 -17.29
C VAL A 321 -5.58 -2.52 -15.83
N VAL A 322 -6.35 -1.87 -14.96
CA VAL A 322 -6.11 -1.86 -13.50
C VAL A 322 -6.19 -3.27 -12.92
N GLY A 323 -7.16 -4.10 -13.34
CA GLY A 323 -7.29 -5.48 -12.88
C GLY A 323 -6.06 -6.34 -13.19
N VAL A 324 -5.47 -6.22 -14.38
CA VAL A 324 -4.24 -6.94 -14.75
C VAL A 324 -3.04 -6.43 -13.95
N GLN A 325 -2.92 -5.12 -13.75
CA GLN A 325 -1.88 -4.56 -12.86
C GLN A 325 -1.99 -5.13 -11.45
N VAL A 326 -3.20 -5.13 -10.88
CA VAL A 326 -3.49 -5.70 -9.55
C VAL A 326 -3.10 -7.18 -9.51
N ALA A 327 -3.41 -7.96 -10.55
CA ALA A 327 -3.05 -9.37 -10.62
C ALA A 327 -1.53 -9.63 -10.58
N VAL A 328 -0.75 -8.79 -11.26
CA VAL A 328 0.72 -8.87 -11.23
C VAL A 328 1.26 -8.46 -9.86
N VAL A 329 0.79 -7.34 -9.30
CA VAL A 329 1.29 -6.84 -8.01
C VAL A 329 0.86 -7.75 -6.84
N ALA A 330 -0.26 -8.48 -6.96
CA ALA A 330 -0.72 -9.46 -5.98
C ALA A 330 0.24 -10.64 -5.74
N LEU A 331 1.32 -10.76 -6.54
CA LEU A 331 2.44 -11.64 -6.22
C LEU A 331 3.23 -11.21 -4.97
N LEU A 332 3.11 -9.95 -4.53
CA LEU A 332 3.78 -9.43 -3.34
C LEU A 332 3.43 -10.23 -2.06
N PRO A 333 2.15 -10.43 -1.69
CA PRO A 333 1.78 -11.31 -0.57
C PRO A 333 2.37 -12.72 -0.66
N VAL A 334 2.46 -13.30 -1.86
CA VAL A 334 3.05 -14.63 -2.07
C VAL A 334 4.55 -14.61 -1.75
N LEU A 335 5.27 -13.58 -2.19
CA LEU A 335 6.69 -13.41 -1.87
C LEU A 335 6.91 -13.25 -0.37
N LEU A 336 6.06 -12.50 0.33
CA LEU A 336 6.17 -12.36 1.79
C LEU A 336 5.87 -13.69 2.51
N TYR A 337 4.92 -14.49 1.99
CA TYR A 337 4.71 -15.85 2.48
C TYR A 337 5.97 -16.71 2.33
N LEU A 338 6.57 -16.72 1.15
CA LEU A 338 7.78 -17.51 0.88
C LEU A 338 8.98 -17.01 1.72
N LEU A 339 9.12 -15.70 1.87
CA LEU A 339 10.17 -15.09 2.68
C LEU A 339 10.01 -15.46 4.16
N GLY A 340 8.80 -15.31 4.73
CA GLY A 340 8.54 -15.62 6.13
C GLY A 340 8.58 -17.12 6.45
N LYS A 341 8.11 -17.97 5.52
CA LYS A 341 8.26 -19.43 5.62
C LYS A 341 9.72 -19.84 5.73
N ARG A 342 10.58 -19.24 4.89
CA ARG A 342 12.00 -19.62 4.78
C ARG A 342 12.85 -19.09 5.93
N THR A 343 12.54 -17.88 6.40
CA THR A 343 13.31 -17.22 7.46
C THR A 343 12.84 -17.60 8.87
N HIS A 344 11.58 -18.00 9.03
CA HIS A 344 11.02 -18.26 10.36
C HIS A 344 10.14 -19.52 10.42
N SER A 345 8.94 -19.50 9.82
CA SER A 345 7.95 -20.59 9.86
C SER A 345 6.80 -20.36 8.87
N ARG A 346 6.04 -21.40 8.51
CA ARG A 346 4.86 -21.26 7.61
C ARG A 346 3.83 -20.28 8.18
N LEU A 347 3.61 -20.32 9.51
CA LEU A 347 2.74 -19.36 10.19
C LEU A 347 3.23 -17.92 9.99
N ALA A 348 4.52 -17.67 10.17
CA ALA A 348 5.09 -16.33 9.99
C ALA A 348 4.90 -15.80 8.55
N GLY A 349 5.11 -16.66 7.55
CA GLY A 349 4.83 -16.33 6.15
C GLY A 349 3.36 -16.00 5.92
N PHE A 350 2.45 -16.81 6.45
CA PHE A 350 1.01 -16.62 6.24
C PHE A 350 0.49 -15.34 6.94
N LEU A 351 0.99 -15.05 8.15
CA LEU A 351 0.74 -13.79 8.85
C LEU A 351 1.23 -12.58 8.05
N ALA A 352 2.47 -12.62 7.54
CA ALA A 352 3.03 -11.54 6.73
C ALA A 352 2.20 -11.28 5.45
N ALA A 353 1.76 -12.35 4.78
CA ALA A 353 0.88 -12.26 3.62
C ALA A 353 -0.48 -11.64 3.97
N GLY A 354 -1.12 -12.10 5.06
CA GLY A 354 -2.39 -11.53 5.53
C GLY A 354 -2.27 -10.05 5.88
N PHE A 355 -1.20 -9.65 6.57
CA PHE A 355 -0.99 -8.26 6.95
C PHE A 355 -0.81 -7.34 5.73
N ILE A 356 -0.02 -7.72 4.73
CA ILE A 356 0.15 -6.88 3.53
C ILE A 356 -1.15 -6.79 2.70
N ILE A 357 -1.95 -7.87 2.66
CA ILE A 357 -3.24 -7.87 1.97
C ILE A 357 -4.18 -6.85 2.61
N PHE A 358 -4.36 -6.90 3.93
CA PHE A 358 -5.26 -5.97 4.63
C PHE A 358 -4.72 -4.54 4.72
N ARG A 359 -3.41 -4.37 4.84
CA ARG A 359 -2.78 -3.04 4.74
C ARG A 359 -3.05 -2.41 3.38
N GLU A 360 -3.02 -3.18 2.30
CA GLU A 360 -3.33 -2.67 0.96
C GLU A 360 -4.83 -2.44 0.75
N VAL A 361 -5.71 -3.27 1.33
CA VAL A 361 -7.16 -2.96 1.38
C VAL A 361 -7.39 -1.61 2.05
N ASN A 362 -6.75 -1.36 3.20
CA ASN A 362 -6.84 -0.06 3.87
C ASN A 362 -6.25 1.06 3.02
N ASN A 363 -5.19 0.80 2.24
CA ASN A 363 -4.58 1.78 1.36
C ASN A 363 -5.50 2.19 0.20
N ILE A 364 -6.24 1.23 -0.37
CA ILE A 364 -7.26 1.49 -1.40
C ILE A 364 -8.44 2.28 -0.80
N GLN A 365 -8.98 1.87 0.34
CA GLN A 365 -10.08 2.57 1.01
C GLN A 365 -9.68 3.96 1.52
N GLY A 366 -8.45 4.08 2.00
CA GLY A 366 -7.86 5.28 2.59
C GLY A 366 -7.20 6.22 1.59
N THR A 367 -7.47 6.09 0.28
CA THR A 367 -6.84 6.89 -0.78
C THR A 367 -6.97 8.40 -0.56
N LEU A 368 -8.07 8.86 0.05
CA LEU A 368 -8.29 10.28 0.40
C LEU A 368 -7.80 10.65 1.80
N LEU A 369 -7.48 9.66 2.63
CA LEU A 369 -7.08 9.86 4.03
C LEU A 369 -5.57 10.02 4.15
N VAL A 370 -4.80 9.34 3.30
CA VAL A 370 -3.33 9.35 3.31
C VAL A 370 -2.81 9.64 1.92
N LEU A 371 -1.80 10.52 1.82
CA LEU A 371 -1.07 10.83 0.59
C LEU A 371 -0.14 9.67 0.16
N SER A 372 -0.72 8.49 -0.03
CA SER A 372 -0.05 7.26 -0.48
C SER A 372 -0.62 6.81 -1.83
N THR A 373 0.14 5.98 -2.54
CA THR A 373 -0.30 5.33 -3.78
C THR A 373 -0.73 3.91 -3.48
N ASN A 374 -1.66 3.37 -4.27
CA ASN A 374 -2.14 2.00 -4.11
C ASN A 374 -2.05 1.22 -5.44
N THR A 375 -2.36 -0.07 -5.38
CA THR A 375 -2.30 -1.02 -6.49
C THR A 375 -3.32 -0.75 -7.61
N ARG A 376 -4.41 -0.03 -7.31
CA ARG A 376 -5.46 0.33 -8.28
C ARG A 376 -5.19 1.64 -9.03
N VAL A 377 -4.20 2.42 -8.61
CA VAL A 377 -3.75 3.62 -9.32
C VAL A 377 -2.57 3.25 -10.22
N LEU A 378 -2.54 3.78 -11.45
CA LEU A 378 -1.45 3.55 -12.41
C LEU A 378 -0.16 4.30 -12.02
N MET A 379 0.42 3.91 -10.89
CA MET A 379 1.66 4.45 -10.31
C MET A 379 2.78 3.40 -10.25
N SER A 380 4.01 3.86 -10.50
CA SER A 380 5.20 2.99 -10.53
C SER A 380 5.61 2.42 -9.18
N GLU A 381 5.15 3.03 -8.08
CA GLU A 381 5.43 2.60 -6.71
C GLU A 381 5.03 1.13 -6.48
N SER A 382 3.85 0.72 -6.94
CA SER A 382 3.33 -0.65 -6.73
C SER A 382 4.20 -1.72 -7.42
N LEU A 383 4.64 -1.45 -8.66
CA LEU A 383 5.51 -2.38 -9.40
C LEU A 383 6.92 -2.43 -8.81
N VAL A 384 7.50 -1.29 -8.41
CA VAL A 384 8.84 -1.31 -7.80
C VAL A 384 8.84 -2.00 -6.45
N THR A 385 7.75 -1.91 -5.66
CA THR A 385 7.60 -2.68 -4.41
C THR A 385 7.72 -4.18 -4.66
N LEU A 386 7.03 -4.69 -5.70
CA LEU A 386 7.12 -6.09 -6.09
C LEU A 386 8.56 -6.47 -6.48
N LEU A 387 9.20 -5.70 -7.36
CA LEU A 387 10.58 -5.97 -7.80
C LEU A 387 11.58 -5.93 -6.64
N LEU A 388 11.45 -4.97 -5.71
CA LEU A 388 12.31 -4.89 -4.54
C LEU A 388 12.07 -6.04 -3.55
N ALA A 389 10.83 -6.53 -3.42
CA ALA A 389 10.56 -7.74 -2.65
C ALA A 389 11.20 -8.99 -3.29
N ILE A 390 11.20 -9.10 -4.63
CA ILE A 390 11.92 -10.18 -5.37
C ILE A 390 13.43 -10.04 -5.15
N PHE A 391 13.98 -8.83 -5.20
CA PHE A 391 15.39 -8.55 -4.88
C PHE A 391 15.74 -9.02 -3.47
N VAL A 392 14.95 -8.63 -2.46
CA VAL A 392 15.16 -9.07 -1.07
C VAL A 392 15.06 -10.57 -0.95
N TYR A 393 14.05 -11.19 -1.55
CA TYR A 393 13.87 -12.64 -1.53
C TYR A 393 15.08 -13.39 -2.11
N THR A 394 15.50 -13.04 -3.33
CA THR A 394 16.64 -13.68 -4.00
C THR A 394 17.96 -13.41 -3.25
N PHE A 395 18.17 -12.21 -2.74
CA PHE A 395 19.35 -11.87 -1.96
C PHE A 395 19.39 -12.61 -0.62
N THR A 396 18.26 -12.73 0.10
CA THR A 396 18.14 -13.55 1.31
C THR A 396 18.51 -15.00 1.05
N ILE A 397 18.09 -15.57 -0.09
CA ILE A 397 18.44 -16.94 -0.46
C ILE A 397 19.94 -17.08 -0.70
N TRP A 398 20.54 -16.14 -1.44
CA TRP A 398 21.97 -16.14 -1.69
C TRP A 398 22.80 -15.96 -0.42
N VAL A 399 22.40 -15.08 0.50
CA VAL A 399 23.12 -14.90 1.79
C VAL A 399 23.11 -16.20 2.60
N ASN A 400 22.03 -16.99 2.49
CA ASN A 400 21.91 -18.30 3.13
C ASN A 400 22.75 -19.39 2.43
N ASN A 401 22.80 -19.39 1.09
CA ASN A 401 23.63 -20.29 0.30
C ASN A 401 24.54 -19.50 -0.66
N ARG A 402 25.69 -19.07 -0.14
CA ARG A 402 26.61 -18.16 -0.83
C ARG A 402 27.29 -18.76 -2.06
N GLN A 403 27.25 -20.09 -2.20
CA GLN A 403 27.83 -20.78 -3.36
C GLN A 403 26.93 -20.66 -4.60
N ASP A 404 25.62 -20.47 -4.42
CA ASP A 404 24.69 -20.40 -5.53
C ASP A 404 24.67 -18.99 -6.15
N LYS A 405 25.59 -18.80 -7.10
CA LYS A 405 25.76 -17.57 -7.88
C LYS A 405 24.51 -17.14 -8.65
N LYS A 406 23.54 -18.03 -8.88
CA LYS A 406 22.32 -17.72 -9.67
C LYS A 406 21.39 -16.78 -8.92
N TYR A 407 21.24 -16.96 -7.62
CA TYR A 407 20.43 -16.06 -6.80
C TYR A 407 21.06 -14.68 -6.68
N LEU A 408 22.40 -14.61 -6.65
CA LEU A 408 23.11 -13.33 -6.68
C LEU A 408 22.95 -12.62 -8.02
N ALA A 409 23.08 -13.36 -9.13
CA ALA A 409 22.82 -12.85 -10.48
C ALA A 409 21.37 -12.35 -10.61
N CYS A 410 20.40 -13.12 -10.10
CA CYS A 410 19.00 -12.74 -10.08
C CYS A 410 18.76 -11.47 -9.26
N ALA A 411 19.36 -11.36 -8.07
CA ALA A 411 19.27 -10.15 -7.25
C ALA A 411 19.82 -8.92 -8.00
N GLY A 412 20.96 -9.04 -8.68
CA GLY A 412 21.54 -7.97 -9.49
C GLY A 412 20.63 -7.55 -10.65
N GLY A 413 20.14 -8.51 -11.43
CA GLY A 413 19.25 -8.25 -12.56
C GLY A 413 17.92 -7.63 -12.14
N VAL A 414 17.29 -8.15 -11.08
CA VAL A 414 16.03 -7.59 -10.55
C VAL A 414 16.23 -6.18 -9.99
N LEU A 415 17.36 -5.90 -9.34
CA LEU A 415 17.67 -4.54 -8.89
C LEU A 415 17.85 -3.59 -10.09
N GLY A 416 18.45 -4.06 -11.19
CA GLY A 416 18.53 -3.31 -12.45
C GLY A 416 17.17 -3.03 -13.06
N LEU A 417 16.27 -4.02 -13.09
CA LEU A 417 14.88 -3.81 -13.51
C LEU A 417 14.15 -2.81 -12.61
N ALA A 418 14.34 -2.89 -11.28
CA ALA A 418 13.76 -1.93 -10.35
C ALA A 418 14.26 -0.49 -10.62
N ALA A 419 15.53 -0.33 -11.00
CA ALA A 419 16.08 0.96 -11.41
C ALA A 419 15.43 1.53 -12.69
N LEU A 420 15.01 0.68 -13.63
CA LEU A 420 14.25 1.11 -14.81
C LEU A 420 12.80 1.52 -14.50
N VAL A 421 12.28 1.15 -13.32
CA VAL A 421 10.94 1.57 -12.85
C VAL A 421 11.01 2.85 -12.03
N ARG A 422 12.02 3.02 -11.17
CA ARG A 422 12.27 4.26 -10.39
C ARG A 422 13.76 4.48 -10.15
N LEU A 423 14.12 5.73 -9.83
CA LEU A 423 15.50 6.11 -9.56
C LEU A 423 16.06 5.61 -8.21
N ASN A 424 15.23 5.58 -7.16
CA ASN A 424 15.67 5.29 -5.79
C ASN A 424 16.42 3.94 -5.64
N PRO A 425 16.00 2.85 -6.31
CA PRO A 425 16.74 1.58 -6.35
C PRO A 425 18.23 1.68 -6.71
N LEU A 426 18.66 2.70 -7.48
CA LEU A 426 20.07 2.85 -7.86
C LEU A 426 21.01 2.94 -6.65
N LEU A 427 20.59 3.58 -5.56
CA LEU A 427 21.44 3.72 -4.37
C LEU A 427 21.63 2.39 -3.62
N LEU A 428 20.78 1.39 -3.86
CA LEU A 428 20.97 0.06 -3.29
C LEU A 428 22.13 -0.70 -3.94
N LEU A 429 22.54 -0.37 -5.17
CA LEU A 429 23.67 -1.03 -5.84
C LEU A 429 24.98 -0.91 -5.04
N PRO A 430 25.49 0.30 -4.71
CA PRO A 430 26.73 0.43 -3.94
C PRO A 430 26.60 -0.12 -2.51
N ILE A 431 25.43 -0.02 -1.88
CA ILE A 431 25.21 -0.54 -0.53
C ILE A 431 25.20 -2.08 -0.52
N ALA A 432 24.53 -2.70 -1.47
CA ALA A 432 24.53 -4.16 -1.64
C ALA A 432 25.93 -4.68 -2.00
N ALA A 433 26.67 -3.98 -2.86
CA ALA A 433 28.06 -4.31 -3.15
C ALA A 433 28.95 -4.25 -1.90
N GLY A 434 28.80 -3.20 -1.07
CA GLY A 434 29.48 -3.10 0.23
C GLY A 434 29.10 -4.24 1.18
N ALA A 435 27.83 -4.61 1.23
CA ALA A 435 27.35 -5.75 2.03
C ALA A 435 27.96 -7.08 1.56
N ILE A 436 28.04 -7.32 0.25
CA ILE A 436 28.70 -8.49 -0.34
C ILE A 436 30.19 -8.54 0.07
N LEU A 437 30.89 -7.41 0.00
CA LEU A 437 32.30 -7.32 0.42
C LEU A 437 32.46 -7.57 1.92
N LEU A 438 31.56 -7.04 2.76
CA LEU A 438 31.57 -7.27 4.20
C LEU A 438 31.34 -8.73 4.55
N LEU A 439 30.40 -9.41 3.89
CA LEU A 439 30.17 -10.85 4.06
C LEU A 439 31.39 -11.70 3.67
N PHE A 440 32.22 -11.22 2.75
CA PHE A 440 33.44 -11.86 2.26
C PHE A 440 34.72 -11.12 2.70
N TRP A 441 34.71 -10.37 3.80
CA TRP A 441 35.83 -9.50 4.17
C TRP A 441 37.16 -10.26 4.32
N LYS A 442 37.12 -11.52 4.81
CA LYS A 442 38.29 -12.41 4.89
C LYS A 442 38.71 -13.01 3.53
N GLN A 443 37.81 -13.05 2.56
CA GLN A 443 37.99 -13.62 1.22
C GLN A 443 37.68 -12.57 0.15
N TRP A 444 38.28 -11.39 0.29
CA TRP A 444 37.90 -10.19 -0.48
C TRP A 444 37.94 -10.40 -2.00
N LYS A 445 38.84 -11.26 -2.52
CA LYS A 445 38.90 -11.63 -3.94
C LYS A 445 37.61 -12.31 -4.42
N GLN A 446 37.07 -13.23 -3.61
CA GLN A 446 35.78 -13.87 -3.90
C GLN A 446 34.63 -12.87 -3.73
N GLY A 447 34.72 -11.98 -2.74
CA GLY A 447 33.80 -10.86 -2.57
C GLY A 447 33.74 -9.98 -3.83
N LEU A 448 34.88 -9.62 -4.40
CA LEU A 448 34.98 -8.82 -5.62
C LEU A 448 34.37 -9.55 -6.83
N ILE A 449 34.63 -10.84 -7.00
CA ILE A 449 34.00 -11.65 -8.06
C ILE A 449 32.47 -11.63 -7.93
N ASN A 450 31.95 -11.77 -6.71
CA ASN A 450 30.52 -11.72 -6.44
C ASN A 450 29.94 -10.33 -6.71
N VAL A 451 30.66 -9.25 -6.35
CA VAL A 451 30.26 -7.87 -6.69
C VAL A 451 30.23 -7.68 -8.21
N VAL A 452 31.25 -8.14 -8.93
CA VAL A 452 31.29 -8.05 -10.40
C VAL A 452 30.15 -8.83 -11.04
N LEU A 453 29.83 -10.03 -10.53
CA LEU A 453 28.70 -10.81 -11.03
C LEU A 453 27.36 -10.07 -10.78
N PHE A 454 27.16 -9.59 -9.55
CA PHE A 454 25.96 -8.84 -9.16
C PHE A 454 25.79 -7.57 -10.01
N ALA A 455 26.83 -6.75 -10.09
CA ALA A 455 26.86 -5.53 -10.88
C ALA A 455 26.73 -5.82 -12.39
N GLY A 456 27.33 -6.92 -12.88
CA GLY A 456 27.21 -7.34 -14.27
C GLY A 456 25.76 -7.64 -14.66
N PHE A 457 25.02 -8.37 -13.83
CA PHE A 457 23.59 -8.62 -14.08
C PHE A 457 22.71 -7.37 -13.92
N PHE A 458 23.05 -6.50 -12.98
CA PHE A 458 22.43 -5.18 -12.86
C PHE A 458 22.60 -4.37 -14.15
N LEU A 459 23.84 -4.31 -14.68
CA LEU A 459 24.16 -3.61 -15.92
C LEU A 459 23.46 -4.24 -17.11
N LEU A 460 23.42 -5.57 -17.23
CA LEU A 460 22.72 -6.28 -18.30
C LEU A 460 21.23 -5.90 -18.39
N ALA A 461 20.57 -5.73 -17.25
CA ALA A 461 19.16 -5.34 -17.20
C ALA A 461 18.95 -3.90 -17.70
N ILE A 462 19.81 -2.95 -17.35
CA ILE A 462 19.65 -1.54 -17.76
C ILE A 462 20.25 -1.22 -19.13
N LEU A 463 21.16 -2.07 -19.63
CA LEU A 463 21.97 -1.81 -20.81
C LEU A 463 21.13 -1.48 -22.07
N PRO A 464 20.07 -2.23 -22.42
CA PRO A 464 19.33 -1.96 -23.65
C PRO A 464 18.73 -0.55 -23.70
N TRP A 465 18.15 -0.09 -22.59
CA TRP A 465 17.58 1.25 -22.51
C TRP A 465 18.66 2.34 -22.39
N THR A 466 19.75 2.04 -21.71
CA THR A 466 20.91 2.93 -21.57
C THR A 466 21.51 3.25 -22.95
N VAL A 467 21.73 2.21 -23.78
CA VAL A 467 22.17 2.36 -25.17
C VAL A 467 21.15 3.15 -25.98
N GLN A 468 19.85 2.87 -25.83
CA GLN A 468 18.80 3.58 -26.53
C GLN A 468 18.79 5.09 -26.21
N SER A 469 18.84 5.43 -24.93
CA SER A 469 18.92 6.81 -24.46
C SER A 469 20.18 7.52 -24.93
N TYR A 470 21.32 6.82 -25.01
CA TYR A 470 22.56 7.39 -25.52
C TYR A 470 22.46 7.70 -27.02
N VAL A 471 21.92 6.77 -27.82
CA VAL A 471 21.72 6.97 -29.26
C VAL A 471 20.75 8.12 -29.55
N GLN A 472 19.68 8.24 -28.77
CA GLN A 472 18.66 9.29 -28.99
C GLN A 472 19.06 10.66 -28.46
N HIS A 473 19.81 10.73 -27.35
CA HIS A 473 20.02 12.00 -26.64
C HIS A 473 21.47 12.31 -26.26
N GLY A 474 22.44 11.46 -26.62
CA GLY A 474 23.86 11.66 -26.34
C GLY A 474 24.27 11.52 -24.88
N LYS A 475 23.38 11.11 -23.97
CA LYS A 475 23.68 10.91 -22.55
C LYS A 475 23.74 9.42 -22.19
N LEU A 476 24.85 9.02 -21.57
CA LEU A 476 25.07 7.62 -21.19
C LEU A 476 24.09 7.17 -20.11
N LEU A 477 23.82 7.99 -19.09
CA LEU A 477 22.88 7.65 -18.02
C LEU A 477 21.48 8.17 -18.37
N TYR A 478 20.54 7.27 -18.65
CA TYR A 478 19.16 7.64 -19.05
C TYR A 478 18.45 8.54 -18.03
N PHE A 479 18.83 8.42 -16.75
CA PHE A 479 18.25 9.19 -15.64
C PHE A 479 18.99 10.50 -15.34
N GLN A 480 20.05 10.85 -16.06
CA GLN A 480 20.88 12.02 -15.76
C GLN A 480 20.07 13.33 -15.74
N SER A 481 19.18 13.51 -16.71
CA SER A 481 18.33 14.71 -16.80
C SER A 481 17.42 14.85 -15.56
N THR A 482 16.78 13.77 -15.13
CA THR A 482 15.92 13.75 -13.94
C THR A 482 16.69 13.92 -12.65
N PHE A 483 17.86 13.28 -12.53
CA PHE A 483 18.72 13.41 -11.36
C PHE A 483 19.18 14.86 -11.17
N HIS A 484 19.69 15.52 -12.22
CA HIS A 484 20.12 16.92 -12.12
C HIS A 484 18.93 17.89 -11.93
N GLY A 485 17.92 17.85 -12.79
CA GLY A 485 16.84 18.83 -12.75
C GLY A 485 15.91 18.65 -11.54
N VAL A 486 15.51 17.42 -11.24
CA VAL A 486 14.50 17.17 -10.19
C VAL A 486 15.16 16.94 -8.83
N VAL A 487 16.16 16.05 -8.75
CA VAL A 487 16.72 15.68 -7.44
C VAL A 487 17.70 16.74 -6.94
N MET A 488 18.63 17.20 -7.79
CA MET A 488 19.63 18.19 -7.36
C MET A 488 19.04 19.60 -7.32
N GLU A 489 18.53 20.13 -8.43
CA GLU A 489 18.10 21.53 -8.52
C GLU A 489 16.80 21.80 -7.75
N GLN A 490 15.72 21.07 -8.03
CA GLN A 490 14.39 21.33 -7.45
C GLN A 490 14.23 20.86 -6.00
N ARG A 491 15.04 19.92 -5.52
CA ARG A 491 14.89 19.34 -4.16
C ARG A 491 16.07 19.62 -3.25
N ALA A 492 17.25 19.11 -3.60
CA ALA A 492 18.41 19.20 -2.71
C ALA A 492 18.89 20.65 -2.54
N PHE A 493 19.04 21.39 -3.64
CA PHE A 493 19.60 22.74 -3.63
C PHE A 493 18.57 23.86 -3.52
N TYR A 494 17.28 23.59 -3.77
CA TYR A 494 16.22 24.60 -3.64
C TYR A 494 16.24 25.28 -2.26
N ALA A 495 16.03 24.54 -1.18
CA ALA A 495 16.00 25.13 0.17
C ALA A 495 17.37 25.65 0.66
N LEU A 496 18.47 25.13 0.12
CA LEU A 496 19.82 25.58 0.51
C LEU A 496 20.15 26.95 -0.09
N ASN A 497 19.44 27.34 -1.15
CA ASN A 497 19.65 28.59 -1.87
C ASN A 497 18.51 29.60 -1.67
N THR A 498 17.33 29.20 -1.17
CA THR A 498 16.25 30.12 -0.81
C THR A 498 16.39 30.59 0.65
N PRO A 499 16.49 31.91 0.94
CA PRO A 499 16.49 32.40 2.31
C PRO A 499 15.17 32.04 3.02
N SER A 500 15.23 31.67 4.29
CA SER A 500 14.03 31.36 5.09
C SER A 500 13.03 32.53 5.03
N PRO A 501 11.72 32.28 4.83
CA PRO A 501 10.73 33.33 4.92
C PRO A 501 10.72 33.92 6.33
N LYS A 502 10.70 35.25 6.45
CA LYS A 502 10.43 35.92 7.73
C LYS A 502 9.00 35.54 8.16
N PRO A 503 8.74 35.25 9.45
CA PRO A 503 7.39 34.97 9.91
C PRO A 503 6.51 36.21 9.69
N VAL A 504 5.48 36.07 8.86
CA VAL A 504 4.41 37.05 8.71
C VAL A 504 3.39 36.77 9.83
N PRO A 505 2.92 37.78 10.59
CA PRO A 505 1.97 37.57 11.66
C PRO A 505 0.65 36.98 11.15
N GLU A 506 0.10 36.04 11.93
CA GLU A 506 -1.18 35.36 11.72
C GLU A 506 -2.35 36.34 11.67
N SER A 507 -2.79 36.72 10.47
CA SER A 507 -4.17 37.14 10.25
C SER A 507 -4.54 37.05 8.76
N THR A 508 -4.87 35.84 8.31
CA THR A 508 -5.92 35.53 7.30
C THR A 508 -5.84 34.04 6.97
N LEU A 509 -6.52 33.21 7.77
CA LEU A 509 -6.73 31.80 7.47
C LEU A 509 -7.79 31.67 6.38
N SER A 510 -7.39 31.17 5.22
CA SER A 510 -8.25 30.46 4.27
C SER A 510 -7.49 29.21 3.81
N PRO A 511 -8.04 27.99 3.95
CA PRO A 511 -7.32 26.75 3.71
C PRO A 511 -7.40 26.39 2.22
N THR A 512 -6.59 27.03 1.39
CA THR A 512 -6.33 26.54 0.02
C THR A 512 -5.01 27.05 -0.50
N SER A 513 -3.97 26.21 -0.45
CA SER A 513 -2.84 26.35 -1.36
C SER A 513 -2.03 25.06 -1.44
N GLN A 514 -2.27 24.30 -2.51
CA GLN A 514 -1.28 23.41 -3.10
C GLN A 514 -0.17 24.25 -3.77
N PRO A 515 1.04 23.68 -3.97
CA PRO A 515 2.15 24.40 -4.56
C PRO A 515 1.95 24.58 -6.07
N ASN A 516 1.82 25.83 -6.51
CA ASN A 516 1.89 26.21 -7.92
C ASN A 516 3.31 25.99 -8.48
N PRO A 517 3.47 25.44 -9.70
CA PRO A 517 4.70 25.58 -10.48
C PRO A 517 4.62 26.90 -11.25
N THR A 518 5.03 28.01 -10.62
CA THR A 518 5.14 29.29 -11.34
C THR A 518 6.54 29.46 -11.92
N LEU A 519 6.56 29.78 -13.21
CA LEU A 519 7.68 30.19 -14.05
C LEU A 519 8.78 30.95 -13.31
N ALA A 520 10.01 30.51 -13.53
CA ALA A 520 11.23 31.15 -13.06
C ALA A 520 11.33 32.60 -13.56
N GLN A 521 11.15 33.57 -12.67
CA GLN A 521 11.71 34.90 -12.85
C GLN A 521 13.14 34.90 -12.29
N LYS A 522 14.09 35.31 -13.15
CA LYS A 522 15.49 35.58 -12.76
C LYS A 522 15.54 36.58 -11.60
N PRO A 523 16.27 36.31 -10.51
CA PRO A 523 16.60 37.35 -9.55
C PRO A 523 17.62 38.30 -10.18
N SER A 524 17.35 39.60 -10.08
CA SER A 524 18.29 40.68 -10.37
C SER A 524 19.49 40.61 -9.43
N ASP A 525 20.68 40.70 -10.00
CA ASP A 525 21.95 40.81 -9.30
C ASP A 525 21.98 42.05 -8.38
N SER A 526 21.96 41.85 -7.07
CA SER A 526 22.68 42.69 -6.09
C SER A 526 22.31 42.30 -4.66
N GLU A 527 23.09 41.40 -4.04
CA GLU A 527 23.33 41.51 -2.60
C GLU A 527 24.67 40.89 -2.21
N LYS A 528 25.50 41.74 -1.58
CA LYS A 528 26.91 41.51 -1.28
C LYS A 528 27.09 40.35 -0.30
N ALA A 529 27.99 39.44 -0.65
CA ALA A 529 28.35 38.25 0.08
C ALA A 529 28.97 38.55 1.45
N VAL A 530 28.31 38.11 2.52
CA VAL A 530 29.01 37.75 3.77
C VAL A 530 29.60 36.37 3.55
N SER A 531 30.93 36.31 3.51
CA SER A 531 31.74 35.12 3.30
C SER A 531 31.83 34.26 4.57
N THR A 532 30.71 33.69 5.01
CA THR A 532 30.75 32.53 5.91
C THR A 532 30.67 31.26 5.07
N ASN A 533 31.66 30.39 5.26
CA ASN A 533 31.99 29.18 4.49
C ASN A 533 30.78 28.46 3.84
N LYS A 534 30.40 28.84 2.61
CA LYS A 534 29.23 28.33 1.86
C LYS A 534 29.21 26.79 1.78
N THR A 535 30.39 26.16 1.73
CA THR A 535 30.55 24.70 1.68
C THR A 535 30.08 24.02 2.97
N TRP A 536 30.44 24.56 4.14
CA TRP A 536 30.03 23.99 5.43
C TRP A 536 28.53 24.14 5.66
N ILE A 537 27.94 25.28 5.28
CA ILE A 537 26.48 25.51 5.34
C ILE A 537 25.73 24.52 4.44
N ARG A 538 26.26 24.20 3.26
CA ARG A 538 25.69 23.18 2.37
C ARG A 538 25.81 21.76 2.95
N ILE A 539 26.96 21.40 3.50
CA ILE A 539 27.17 20.06 4.09
C ILE A 539 26.27 19.87 5.31
N THR A 540 26.20 20.84 6.22
CA THR A 540 25.32 20.76 7.39
C THR A 540 23.84 20.78 7.01
N GLY A 541 23.48 21.51 5.96
CA GLY A 541 22.13 21.48 5.39
C GLY A 541 21.77 20.09 4.82
N ILE A 542 22.69 19.46 4.09
CA ILE A 542 22.49 18.11 3.52
C ILE A 542 22.33 17.06 4.61
N THR A 543 23.25 17.00 5.56
CA THR A 543 23.17 16.01 6.65
C THR A 543 21.91 16.20 7.48
N ARG A 544 21.46 17.44 7.69
CA ARG A 544 20.22 17.76 8.41
C ARG A 544 18.98 17.21 7.70
N TYR A 545 18.77 17.53 6.42
CA TYR A 545 17.56 17.04 5.73
C TYR A 545 17.62 15.52 5.53
N VAL A 546 18.79 14.96 5.18
CA VAL A 546 18.93 13.51 4.99
C VAL A 546 18.60 12.79 6.29
N SER A 547 19.10 13.27 7.42
CA SER A 547 18.75 12.70 8.73
C SER A 547 17.25 12.84 9.00
N ALA A 548 16.69 14.04 8.83
CA ALA A 548 15.27 14.28 9.08
C ALA A 548 14.36 13.35 8.27
N HIS A 549 14.56 13.26 6.94
CA HIS A 549 13.80 12.38 6.07
C HIS A 549 14.05 10.90 6.36
N PHE A 550 15.27 10.50 6.71
CA PHE A 550 15.58 9.12 7.08
C PHE A 550 14.79 8.69 8.32
N PHE A 551 14.89 9.46 9.41
CA PHE A 551 14.15 9.16 10.65
C PHE A 551 12.64 9.25 10.42
N HIS A 552 12.16 10.20 9.61
CA HIS A 552 10.75 10.27 9.23
C HIS A 552 10.28 9.01 8.51
N ASN A 553 11.08 8.43 7.61
CA ASN A 553 10.76 7.16 6.96
C ASN A 553 10.70 5.98 7.95
N VAL A 554 11.61 5.93 8.93
CA VAL A 554 11.57 4.90 9.98
C VAL A 554 10.28 5.02 10.81
N ILE A 555 9.94 6.24 11.23
CA ILE A 555 8.70 6.53 11.97
C ILE A 555 7.48 6.18 11.12
N SER A 556 7.47 6.57 9.84
CA SER A 556 6.40 6.29 8.89
C SER A 556 6.18 4.79 8.65
N ALA A 557 7.23 3.98 8.66
CA ALA A 557 7.10 2.53 8.55
C ALA A 557 6.61 1.88 9.86
N ALA A 558 7.02 2.43 11.02
CA ALA A 558 6.47 2.02 12.32
C ALA A 558 4.99 2.41 12.49
N ALA A 559 4.56 3.48 11.80
CA ALA A 559 3.17 3.95 11.68
C ALA A 559 2.23 2.95 11.01
N VAL A 560 2.70 1.79 10.56
CA VAL A 560 1.79 0.76 10.04
C VAL A 560 1.02 0.09 11.18
N PHE A 561 1.55 0.09 12.41
CA PHE A 561 0.93 -0.61 13.53
C PHE A 561 -0.14 0.23 14.27
N PRO A 562 -1.23 -0.41 14.73
CA PRO A 562 -2.25 0.27 15.51
C PRO A 562 -1.71 0.63 16.90
N VAL A 563 -1.93 1.88 17.31
CA VAL A 563 -1.52 2.40 18.62
C VAL A 563 -2.69 2.53 19.61
N ASP A 564 -3.91 2.17 19.20
CA ASP A 564 -5.11 2.25 20.03
C ASP A 564 -5.64 0.85 20.40
N VAL A 565 -6.13 0.71 21.63
CA VAL A 565 -6.78 -0.53 22.12
C VAL A 565 -8.19 -0.68 21.55
N THR A 566 -8.87 0.44 21.29
CA THR A 566 -10.19 0.47 20.68
C THR A 566 -10.10 0.11 19.20
N LEU A 567 -11.01 -0.74 18.74
CA LEU A 567 -11.05 -1.21 17.36
C LEU A 567 -11.69 -0.17 16.44
N GLU A 568 -11.06 0.99 16.33
CA GLU A 568 -11.54 2.13 15.55
C GLU A 568 -11.57 1.85 14.04
N SER A 569 -12.40 2.61 13.32
CA SER A 569 -12.46 2.57 11.86
C SER A 569 -11.24 3.28 11.28
N LEU A 570 -10.85 2.92 10.06
CA LEU A 570 -9.69 3.51 9.38
C LEU A 570 -9.72 5.04 9.38
N GLU A 571 -10.86 5.63 9.04
CA GLU A 571 -11.02 7.09 9.02
C GLU A 571 -10.80 7.71 10.39
N LYS A 572 -11.38 7.13 11.45
CA LYS A 572 -11.25 7.68 12.80
C LYS A 572 -9.84 7.46 13.37
N THR A 573 -9.18 6.35 13.06
CA THR A 573 -7.77 6.13 13.40
C THR A 573 -6.87 7.21 12.78
N ILE A 574 -7.11 7.59 11.52
CA ILE A 574 -6.27 8.57 10.83
C ILE A 574 -6.62 10.01 11.22
N LYS A 575 -7.92 10.36 11.31
CA LYS A 575 -8.39 11.74 11.53
C LYS A 575 -8.57 12.13 13.01
N ALA A 576 -8.36 11.22 13.96
CA ALA A 576 -8.53 11.54 15.38
C ALA A 576 -7.67 12.76 15.80
N PRO A 577 -8.15 13.61 16.72
CA PRO A 577 -7.33 14.69 17.27
C PRO A 577 -6.06 14.13 17.93
N GLY A 578 -4.90 14.67 17.57
CA GLY A 578 -3.60 14.13 18.03
C GLY A 578 -3.25 12.76 17.43
N SER A 579 -3.94 12.34 16.36
CA SER A 579 -3.65 11.13 15.61
C SER A 579 -2.19 11.10 15.19
N TYR A 580 -1.60 9.93 15.30
CA TYR A 580 -0.25 9.65 14.83
C TYR A 580 -0.09 10.01 13.35
N TRP A 581 -1.12 9.83 12.51
CA TRP A 581 -1.08 10.07 11.06
C TRP A 581 -1.37 11.53 10.65
N SER A 582 -1.60 12.43 11.61
CA SER A 582 -1.79 13.86 11.33
C SER A 582 -0.46 14.54 10.96
N LEU A 583 -0.51 15.49 10.02
CA LEU A 583 0.63 16.37 9.69
C LEU A 583 1.05 17.25 10.87
N GLU A 584 0.12 17.54 11.77
CA GLU A 584 0.32 18.36 12.96
C GLU A 584 0.84 17.52 14.14
N TRP A 585 1.10 16.23 13.96
CA TRP A 585 1.57 15.37 15.04
C TRP A 585 2.97 15.77 15.48
N ILE A 586 3.04 16.36 16.67
CA ILE A 586 4.28 16.83 17.29
C ILE A 586 5.03 15.74 18.07
N GLY A 587 4.78 14.45 17.82
CA GLY A 587 5.52 13.37 18.48
C GLY A 587 5.02 12.95 19.87
N GLY A 588 3.80 13.36 20.26
CA GLY A 588 3.21 13.02 21.57
C GLY A 588 2.32 11.77 21.50
N PHE A 589 2.35 10.95 22.54
CA PHE A 589 1.41 9.84 22.74
C PHE A 589 0.57 10.08 23.99
N ASN A 590 -0.73 9.77 23.91
CA ASN A 590 -1.60 9.78 25.07
C ASN A 590 -1.33 8.52 25.94
N ALA A 591 -1.71 8.55 27.22
CA ALA A 591 -1.50 7.42 28.13
C ALA A 591 -2.08 6.09 27.61
N GLY A 592 -3.21 6.15 26.88
CA GLY A 592 -3.82 4.99 26.23
C GLY A 592 -3.06 4.43 25.03
N GLN A 593 -2.19 5.23 24.39
CA GLN A 593 -1.43 4.85 23.19
C GLN A 593 -0.04 4.30 23.49
N ILE A 594 0.53 4.68 24.64
CA ILE A 594 1.87 4.24 25.06
C ILE A 594 1.91 2.72 25.25
N ILE A 595 0.88 2.11 25.85
CA ILE A 595 0.87 0.68 26.13
C ILE A 595 0.84 -0.15 24.82
N PRO A 596 -0.09 0.08 23.87
CA PRO A 596 -0.09 -0.61 22.58
C PRO A 596 1.19 -0.38 21.78
N PHE A 597 1.74 0.85 21.81
CA PHE A 597 3.01 1.15 21.16
C PHE A 597 4.16 0.31 21.71
N ILE A 598 4.31 0.24 23.04
CA ILE A 598 5.34 -0.58 23.71
C ILE A 598 5.17 -2.06 23.36
N LEU A 599 3.94 -2.59 23.44
CA LEU A 599 3.64 -3.98 23.08
C LEU A 599 4.04 -4.28 21.64
N THR A 600 3.73 -3.38 20.72
CA THR A 600 4.08 -3.52 19.31
C THR A 600 5.59 -3.53 19.10
N MET A 601 6.33 -2.62 19.75
CA MET A 601 7.80 -2.58 19.67
C MET A 601 8.45 -3.82 20.30
N LEU A 602 7.86 -4.39 21.36
CA LEU A 602 8.30 -5.66 21.96
C LEU A 602 8.13 -6.82 20.98
N ILE A 603 6.97 -6.92 20.31
CA ILE A 603 6.71 -7.96 19.31
C ILE A 603 7.62 -7.79 18.09
N PHE A 604 7.75 -6.57 17.57
CA PHE A 604 8.62 -6.26 16.43
C PHE A 604 10.09 -6.61 16.71
N SER A 605 10.62 -6.20 17.87
CA SER A 605 12.00 -6.53 18.28
C SER A 605 12.22 -8.03 18.49
N LEU A 606 11.23 -8.75 19.02
CA LEU A 606 11.25 -10.21 19.11
C LEU A 606 11.32 -10.84 17.72
N GLY A 607 10.58 -10.28 16.76
CA GLY A 607 10.60 -10.71 15.37
C GLY A 607 11.96 -10.55 14.69
N MET A 608 12.58 -9.39 14.81
CA MET A 608 13.94 -9.15 14.33
C MET A 608 14.96 -10.11 14.96
N ALA A 609 14.88 -10.31 16.27
CA ALA A 609 15.74 -11.26 16.99
C ALA A 609 15.54 -12.69 16.50
N SER A 610 14.28 -13.10 16.28
CA SER A 610 13.96 -14.44 15.80
C SER A 610 14.47 -14.72 14.39
N GLY A 611 14.42 -13.72 13.49
CA GLY A 611 15.02 -13.82 12.16
C GLY A 611 16.53 -14.01 12.23
N TRP A 612 17.21 -13.26 13.11
CA TRP A 612 18.65 -13.41 13.33
C TRP A 612 19.04 -14.77 13.91
N ILE A 613 18.36 -15.22 14.96
CA ILE A 613 18.69 -16.49 15.62
C ILE A 613 18.47 -17.69 14.69
N LYS A 614 17.43 -17.65 13.85
CA LYS A 614 17.11 -18.76 12.95
C LYS A 614 17.96 -18.78 11.68
N CYS A 615 18.31 -17.62 11.11
CA CYS A 615 18.95 -17.55 9.79
C CYS A 615 20.17 -16.64 9.70
N GLY A 616 20.67 -16.10 10.81
CA GLY A 616 21.83 -15.20 10.85
C GLY A 616 21.64 -13.97 9.95
N PHE A 617 22.67 -13.67 9.15
CA PHE A 617 22.66 -12.54 8.22
C PHE A 617 21.48 -12.57 7.25
N SER A 618 21.03 -13.74 6.80
CA SER A 618 19.89 -13.89 5.89
C SER A 618 18.61 -13.31 6.50
N GLY A 619 18.44 -13.44 7.82
CA GLY A 619 17.30 -12.90 8.57
C GLY A 619 17.34 -11.38 8.75
N ILE A 620 18.49 -10.73 8.56
CA ILE A 620 18.66 -9.27 8.66
C ILE A 620 18.59 -8.58 7.29
N VAL A 621 18.67 -9.33 6.18
CA VAL A 621 18.58 -8.76 4.82
C VAL A 621 17.37 -7.81 4.64
N PRO A 622 16.14 -8.15 5.07
CA PRO A 622 15.01 -7.21 4.97
C PRO A 622 15.23 -5.88 5.71
N ALA A 623 15.79 -5.92 6.93
CA ALA A 623 16.14 -4.71 7.68
C ALA A 623 17.24 -3.88 6.98
N GLY A 624 18.29 -4.54 6.47
CA GLY A 624 19.34 -3.88 5.70
C GLY A 624 18.81 -3.20 4.44
N PHE A 625 17.89 -3.87 3.72
CA PHE A 625 17.17 -3.29 2.60
C PHE A 625 16.36 -2.05 3.01
N PHE A 626 15.57 -2.14 4.09
CA PHE A 626 14.76 -1.02 4.58
C PHE A 626 15.61 0.21 4.91
N VAL A 627 16.73 0.02 5.62
CA VAL A 627 17.67 1.10 5.95
C VAL A 627 18.25 1.71 4.68
N SER A 628 18.68 0.87 3.74
CA SER A 628 19.28 1.32 2.47
C SER A 628 18.30 2.12 1.61
N TYR A 629 17.05 1.64 1.49
CA TYR A 629 16.02 2.32 0.73
C TYR A 629 15.53 3.61 1.40
N SER A 630 15.44 3.62 2.74
CA SER A 630 15.14 4.83 3.52
C SER A 630 16.24 5.89 3.36
N LEU A 631 17.50 5.47 3.28
CA LEU A 631 18.61 6.38 2.97
C LEU A 631 18.55 6.90 1.53
N ALA A 632 18.15 6.06 0.57
CA ALA A 632 18.00 6.44 -0.83
C ALA A 632 16.94 7.53 -1.04
N THR A 633 15.78 7.34 -0.42
CA THR A 633 14.69 8.33 -0.46
C THR A 633 15.05 9.61 0.30
N ALA A 634 15.73 9.49 1.45
CA ALA A 634 16.22 10.63 2.22
C ALA A 634 17.30 11.44 1.48
N ALA A 635 18.22 10.78 0.79
CA ALA A 635 19.22 11.41 -0.07
C ALA A 635 18.57 12.16 -1.25
N ALA A 636 17.42 11.68 -1.72
CA ALA A 636 16.58 12.36 -2.71
C ALA A 636 15.63 13.42 -2.11
N ARG A 637 15.75 13.68 -0.79
CA ARG A 637 14.92 14.60 0.00
C ARG A 637 13.42 14.33 -0.17
N THR A 638 13.06 13.05 -0.02
CA THR A 638 11.68 12.58 -0.07
C THR A 638 11.44 11.62 1.08
N SER A 639 10.31 11.75 1.77
CA SER A 639 9.92 10.82 2.84
C SER A 639 8.41 10.72 2.97
N GLY A 640 7.96 9.63 3.62
CA GLY A 640 6.54 9.41 3.93
C GLY A 640 5.69 9.05 2.70
N GLY A 641 4.43 8.73 2.97
CA GLY A 641 3.39 8.45 1.98
C GLY A 641 3.85 7.46 0.91
N ARG A 642 3.63 7.83 -0.36
CA ARG A 642 4.00 7.00 -1.51
C ARG A 642 5.49 6.63 -1.61
N TYR A 643 6.40 7.43 -1.02
CA TYR A 643 7.83 7.22 -1.19
C TYR A 643 8.39 6.05 -0.37
N ILE A 644 7.80 5.73 0.78
CA ILE A 644 8.22 4.64 1.66
C ILE A 644 7.46 3.32 1.40
N LEU A 645 6.38 3.37 0.61
CA LEU A 645 5.60 2.21 0.18
C LEU A 645 6.46 1.01 -0.31
N PRO A 646 7.57 1.22 -1.04
CA PRO A 646 8.37 0.08 -1.51
C PRO A 646 9.12 -0.70 -0.42
N ALA A 647 9.17 -0.21 0.81
CA ALA A 647 9.93 -0.83 1.89
C ALA A 647 9.16 -1.02 3.22
N ASP A 648 7.98 -0.43 3.40
CA ASP A 648 7.24 -0.48 4.67
C ASP A 648 6.81 -1.91 5.09
N TRP A 649 6.61 -2.82 4.13
CA TRP A 649 6.29 -4.22 4.36
C TRP A 649 7.32 -4.97 5.21
N VAL A 650 8.56 -4.46 5.33
CA VAL A 650 9.60 -5.02 6.21
C VAL A 650 9.16 -5.00 7.68
N PHE A 651 8.43 -3.96 8.10
CA PHE A 651 7.90 -3.87 9.46
C PHE A 651 6.83 -4.94 9.72
N LEU A 652 5.92 -5.12 8.77
CA LEU A 652 4.91 -6.19 8.82
C LEU A 652 5.53 -7.57 8.89
N LEU A 653 6.62 -7.81 8.13
CA LEU A 653 7.33 -9.08 8.12
C LEU A 653 7.94 -9.41 9.49
N TYR A 654 8.70 -8.50 10.09
CA TYR A 654 9.28 -8.75 11.41
C TYR A 654 8.20 -8.83 12.50
N PHE A 655 7.15 -8.03 12.42
CA PHE A 655 6.03 -8.16 13.34
C PHE A 655 5.36 -9.54 13.26
N ALA A 656 5.18 -10.08 12.05
CA ALA A 656 4.70 -11.44 11.83
C ALA A 656 5.65 -12.50 12.44
N PHE A 657 6.96 -12.30 12.38
CA PHE A 657 7.93 -13.20 13.01
C PHE A 657 7.78 -13.19 14.54
N GLY A 658 7.62 -12.02 15.14
CA GLY A 658 7.43 -11.86 16.58
C GLY A 658 6.16 -12.57 17.06
N LEU A 659 5.04 -12.37 16.36
CA LEU A 659 3.79 -13.06 16.67
C LEU A 659 3.92 -14.58 16.51
N ALA A 660 4.54 -15.04 15.43
CA ALA A 660 4.77 -16.47 15.24
C ALA A 660 5.68 -17.06 16.33
N GLN A 661 6.70 -16.35 16.80
CA GLN A 661 7.56 -16.79 17.90
C GLN A 661 6.80 -16.86 19.24
N ILE A 662 5.90 -15.92 19.52
CA ILE A 662 5.00 -16.00 20.68
C ILE A 662 4.13 -17.25 20.59
N VAL A 663 3.56 -17.55 19.41
CA VAL A 663 2.78 -18.77 19.19
C VAL A 663 3.63 -20.03 19.40
N ILE A 664 4.90 -20.04 18.97
CA ILE A 664 5.83 -21.16 19.23
C ILE A 664 5.97 -21.39 20.74
N TRP A 665 6.27 -20.35 21.52
CA TRP A 665 6.40 -20.49 22.97
C TRP A 665 5.11 -20.91 23.65
N ILE A 666 3.95 -20.40 23.22
CA ILE A 666 2.64 -20.83 23.71
C ILE A 666 2.40 -22.30 23.37
N ASN A 667 2.71 -22.74 22.15
CA ASN A 667 2.53 -24.12 21.70
C ASN A 667 3.40 -25.10 22.50
N LEU A 668 4.67 -24.76 22.72
CA LEU A 668 5.60 -25.53 23.57
C LEU A 668 5.13 -25.55 25.03
N TRP A 669 4.64 -24.42 25.53
CA TRP A 669 4.10 -24.33 26.88
C TRP A 669 2.87 -25.23 27.02
N LEU A 670 1.92 -25.20 26.10
CA LEU A 670 0.71 -26.03 26.16
C LEU A 670 0.95 -27.50 25.82
N ASN A 671 2.19 -27.89 25.46
CA ASN A 671 2.55 -29.22 24.98
C ASN A 671 1.63 -29.72 23.85
N ASN A 672 1.35 -28.83 22.90
CA ASN A 672 0.42 -29.09 21.81
C ASN A 672 1.16 -29.49 20.52
N ASN A 673 0.78 -30.63 19.95
CA ASN A 673 1.39 -31.15 18.71
C ASN A 673 0.64 -30.73 17.43
N LEU A 674 -0.53 -30.10 17.56
CA LEU A 674 -1.37 -29.69 16.41
C LEU A 674 -0.63 -28.78 15.43
N PHE A 675 0.24 -27.91 15.92
CA PHE A 675 0.87 -26.86 15.11
C PHE A 675 2.34 -27.14 14.77
N THR A 676 2.90 -28.27 15.18
CA THR A 676 4.34 -28.53 15.09
C THR A 676 4.86 -28.44 13.65
N THR A 677 4.13 -28.97 12.66
CA THR A 677 4.52 -28.95 11.23
C THR A 677 4.48 -27.56 10.58
N VAL A 678 3.78 -26.61 11.20
CA VAL A 678 3.58 -25.24 10.71
C VAL A 678 4.50 -24.24 11.43
N LEU A 679 4.86 -24.55 12.67
CA LEU A 679 5.65 -23.71 13.57
C LEU A 679 7.16 -23.96 13.48
N VAL A 680 7.56 -25.15 13.02
CA VAL A 680 8.97 -25.48 12.79
C VAL A 680 9.45 -24.81 11.49
N PRO A 681 10.67 -24.24 11.46
CA PRO A 681 11.27 -23.77 10.23
C PRO A 681 11.33 -24.91 9.22
N VAL A 682 10.92 -24.66 7.98
CA VAL A 682 11.03 -25.69 6.95
C VAL A 682 12.51 -25.84 6.61
N GLU A 683 13.12 -26.94 7.05
CA GLU A 683 14.47 -27.32 6.63
C GLU A 683 14.52 -27.33 5.10
N ASN A 684 15.56 -26.72 4.57
CA ASN A 684 15.73 -26.72 3.13
C ASN A 684 15.99 -28.17 2.71
N ASP A 685 15.15 -28.73 1.84
CA ASP A 685 15.64 -29.82 0.99
C ASP A 685 16.92 -29.31 0.33
N PRO A 686 18.08 -30.00 0.48
CA PRO A 686 19.24 -29.69 -0.31
C PRO A 686 18.78 -29.77 -1.75
N ALA A 687 18.81 -28.63 -2.44
CA ALA A 687 18.19 -28.42 -3.75
C ALA A 687 18.18 -29.73 -4.55
N GLU A 688 17.06 -30.46 -4.50
CA GLU A 688 16.87 -31.66 -5.31
C GLU A 688 17.25 -31.26 -6.71
N ASN A 689 18.02 -32.13 -7.36
CA ASN A 689 18.68 -32.07 -8.68
C ASN A 689 17.76 -31.58 -9.82
N ARG A 690 17.13 -30.42 -9.66
CA ARG A 690 16.34 -29.74 -10.66
C ARG A 690 17.35 -29.14 -11.59
N LYS A 691 17.14 -29.36 -12.89
CA LYS A 691 17.85 -28.69 -13.98
C LYS A 691 17.63 -27.17 -13.84
N MET A 692 18.37 -26.55 -12.93
CA MET A 692 18.29 -25.12 -12.65
C MET A 692 18.82 -24.39 -13.87
N LEU A 693 18.15 -23.30 -14.26
CA LEU A 693 18.56 -22.47 -15.38
C LEU A 693 20.06 -22.11 -15.28
N PRO A 694 20.84 -22.26 -16.38
CA PRO A 694 22.21 -21.78 -16.44
C PRO A 694 22.23 -20.24 -16.37
N LEU A 695 23.36 -19.67 -15.94
CA LEU A 695 23.54 -18.21 -15.84
C LEU A 695 23.29 -17.49 -17.18
N VAL A 696 23.59 -18.16 -18.30
CA VAL A 696 23.32 -17.64 -19.65
C VAL A 696 21.83 -17.40 -19.87
N ASN A 697 20.96 -18.32 -19.43
CA ASN A 697 19.51 -18.14 -19.58
C ASN A 697 19.01 -16.99 -18.72
N LEU A 698 19.56 -16.81 -17.51
CA LEU A 698 19.24 -15.64 -16.68
C LEU A 698 19.68 -14.34 -17.37
N ALA A 699 20.88 -14.31 -17.96
CA ALA A 699 21.36 -13.14 -18.69
C ALA A 699 20.44 -12.78 -19.86
N VAL A 700 20.00 -13.79 -20.63
CA VAL A 700 19.02 -13.62 -21.71
C VAL A 700 17.69 -13.10 -21.17
N ILE A 701 17.17 -13.66 -20.07
CA ILE A 701 15.91 -13.20 -19.46
C ILE A 701 15.99 -11.72 -19.06
N PHE A 702 17.04 -11.31 -18.34
CA PHE A 702 17.18 -9.92 -17.90
C PHE A 702 17.41 -8.96 -19.07
N LEU A 703 18.14 -9.39 -20.10
CA LEU A 703 18.31 -8.62 -21.33
C LEU A 703 16.99 -8.46 -22.09
N LEU A 704 16.17 -9.52 -22.16
CA LEU A 704 14.86 -9.47 -22.80
C LEU A 704 13.90 -8.54 -22.03
N ILE A 705 13.77 -8.72 -20.71
CA ILE A 705 12.88 -7.88 -19.89
C ILE A 705 13.36 -6.43 -19.89
N GLY A 706 14.65 -6.19 -19.65
CA GLY A 706 15.25 -4.86 -19.69
C GLY A 706 15.27 -4.22 -21.09
N GLY A 707 15.17 -5.05 -22.12
CA GLY A 707 15.03 -4.65 -23.53
C GLY A 707 13.61 -4.33 -23.95
N THR A 708 12.58 -4.74 -23.20
CA THR A 708 11.17 -4.45 -23.54
C THR A 708 10.88 -2.97 -23.81
N PRO A 709 11.43 -1.99 -23.05
CA PRO A 709 11.18 -0.58 -23.36
C PRO A 709 11.79 -0.19 -24.70
N THR A 710 13.01 -0.64 -25.00
CA THR A 710 13.66 -0.39 -26.29
C THR A 710 12.92 -1.07 -27.45
N ILE A 711 12.34 -2.25 -27.21
CA ILE A 711 11.54 -2.96 -28.21
C ILE A 711 10.28 -2.15 -28.54
N PHE A 712 9.51 -1.75 -27.54
CA PHE A 712 8.31 -0.94 -27.76
C PHE A 712 8.62 0.47 -28.28
N ASP A 713 9.80 1.02 -28.00
CA ASP A 713 10.19 2.34 -28.51
C ASP A 713 10.52 2.34 -30.01
N ARG A 714 10.97 1.22 -30.58
CA ARG A 714 11.50 1.17 -31.96
C ARG A 714 10.74 0.29 -32.95
N PHE A 715 10.15 -0.81 -32.48
CA PHE A 715 9.66 -1.86 -33.38
C PHE A 715 8.17 -1.77 -33.70
N ILE A 716 7.43 -0.86 -33.08
CA ILE A 716 6.04 -0.58 -33.42
C ILE A 716 6.03 0.52 -34.48
N SER A 717 5.45 0.23 -35.64
CA SER A 717 5.35 1.20 -36.74
C SER A 717 4.36 2.33 -36.39
N PRO A 718 4.65 3.59 -36.77
CA PRO A 718 3.71 4.70 -36.58
C PRO A 718 2.37 4.40 -37.23
N ARG A 719 1.28 4.57 -36.47
CA ARG A 719 -0.09 4.31 -36.93
C ARG A 719 -0.66 5.47 -37.73
N TYR A 720 -0.35 6.70 -37.32
CA TYR A 720 -0.89 7.92 -37.92
C TYR A 720 0.19 8.66 -38.70
N THR A 721 -0.24 9.39 -39.72
CA THR A 721 0.64 10.26 -40.50
C THR A 721 0.50 11.71 -40.07
N ILE A 722 1.55 12.51 -40.26
CA ILE A 722 1.45 13.95 -40.06
C ILE A 722 0.58 14.52 -41.19
N LEU A 723 -0.59 15.03 -40.83
CA LEU A 723 -1.47 15.69 -41.77
C LEU A 723 -0.99 17.12 -42.04
N ASP A 724 -0.69 17.44 -43.29
CA ASP A 724 -0.39 18.81 -43.72
C ASP A 724 -1.69 19.54 -44.07
N LYS A 725 -1.81 20.82 -43.68
CA LYS A 725 -3.00 21.63 -43.95
C LYS A 725 -3.33 21.71 -45.44
N THR A 726 -2.31 21.72 -46.30
CA THR A 726 -2.51 21.79 -47.75
C THR A 726 -3.04 20.48 -48.33
N SER A 727 -2.54 19.34 -47.84
CA SER A 727 -3.03 18.00 -48.20
C SER A 727 -4.44 17.76 -47.68
N ILE A 728 -4.72 18.09 -46.42
CA ILE A 728 -6.07 17.99 -45.82
C ILE A 728 -7.07 18.82 -46.63
N ARG A 729 -6.70 20.03 -47.04
CA ARG A 729 -7.57 20.89 -47.85
C ARG A 729 -7.99 20.22 -49.16
N GLN A 730 -7.10 19.44 -49.77
CA GLN A 730 -7.38 18.71 -51.02
C GLN A 730 -8.12 17.39 -50.76
N GLU A 731 -7.68 16.60 -49.78
CA GLU A 731 -8.18 15.26 -49.46
C GLU A 731 -9.56 15.29 -48.79
N TRP A 732 -9.80 16.26 -47.90
CA TRP A 732 -11.07 16.42 -47.18
C TRP A 732 -12.11 17.26 -47.95
N SER A 733 -11.85 17.52 -49.22
CA SER A 733 -12.81 18.17 -50.11
C SER A 733 -13.94 17.24 -50.57
N GLU A 734 -13.92 15.96 -50.16
CA GLU A 734 -14.98 14.98 -50.41
C GLU A 734 -16.30 15.34 -49.69
N ASP A 735 -17.42 15.10 -50.37
CA ASP A 735 -18.76 15.55 -49.97
C ASP A 735 -19.22 14.99 -48.61
N TRP A 736 -18.72 13.82 -48.18
CA TRP A 736 -19.24 13.14 -47.00
C TRP A 736 -18.72 13.74 -45.67
N MET A 737 -17.45 14.16 -45.58
CA MET A 737 -16.89 14.81 -44.39
C MET A 737 -17.44 16.23 -44.21
N LEU A 738 -17.58 16.99 -45.29
CA LEU A 738 -18.19 18.32 -45.24
C LEU A 738 -19.67 18.23 -44.78
N ARG A 739 -20.41 17.22 -45.24
CA ARG A 739 -21.76 16.90 -44.74
C ARG A 739 -21.76 16.44 -43.27
N SER A 740 -20.76 15.68 -42.83
CA SER A 740 -20.65 15.22 -41.45
C SER A 740 -20.26 16.35 -40.48
N LEU A 741 -19.62 17.41 -40.96
CA LEU A 741 -19.29 18.61 -40.19
C LEU A 741 -20.34 19.73 -40.31
N ASP A 742 -21.29 19.61 -41.25
CA ASP A 742 -22.31 20.64 -41.55
C ASP A 742 -21.66 21.99 -41.94
N ILE A 743 -20.67 21.91 -42.83
CA ILE A 743 -19.90 23.05 -43.34
C ILE A 743 -19.88 23.04 -44.87
N THR A 744 -19.92 24.21 -45.50
CA THR A 744 -19.75 24.33 -46.95
C THR A 744 -18.26 24.27 -47.34
N ARG A 745 -17.96 23.91 -48.60
CA ARG A 745 -16.58 23.89 -49.10
C ARG A 745 -15.89 25.26 -49.00
N GLU A 746 -16.64 26.34 -49.23
CA GLU A 746 -16.13 27.71 -49.15
C GLU A 746 -15.74 28.08 -47.71
N GLU A 747 -16.58 27.73 -46.74
CA GLU A 747 -16.30 27.94 -45.31
C GLU A 747 -15.13 27.09 -44.83
N TRP A 748 -15.01 25.84 -45.31
CA TRP A 748 -13.88 24.97 -45.01
C TRP A 748 -12.54 25.55 -45.50
N ASP A 749 -12.51 26.00 -46.75
CA ASP A 749 -11.33 26.63 -47.36
C ASP A 749 -10.93 27.91 -46.62
N ALA A 750 -11.91 28.71 -46.21
CA ALA A 750 -11.69 29.91 -45.41
C ALA A 750 -11.24 29.62 -43.97
N PHE A 751 -11.62 28.46 -43.43
CA PHE A 751 -11.24 28.04 -42.08
C PHE A 751 -9.82 27.45 -42.04
N ILE A 752 -9.53 26.45 -42.87
CA ILE A 752 -8.27 25.69 -42.82
C ILE A 752 -7.03 26.56 -43.13
N THR A 753 -7.24 27.65 -43.88
CA THR A 753 -6.20 28.64 -44.20
C THR A 753 -5.83 29.55 -43.04
N GLN A 754 -6.63 29.58 -41.96
CA GLN A 754 -6.32 30.38 -40.77
C GLN A 754 -5.10 29.81 -40.03
N PRO A 755 -4.26 30.69 -39.44
CA PRO A 755 -3.04 30.25 -38.77
C PRO A 755 -3.33 29.33 -37.59
N ASP A 756 -4.36 29.64 -36.81
CA ASP A 756 -4.73 28.91 -35.59
C ASP A 756 -5.69 27.74 -35.84
N ALA A 757 -6.12 27.49 -37.08
CA ALA A 757 -6.93 26.30 -37.39
C ALA A 757 -6.12 25.03 -37.18
N VAL A 758 -6.74 24.01 -36.59
CA VAL A 758 -6.12 22.72 -36.29
C VAL A 758 -7.02 21.60 -36.77
N VAL A 759 -6.42 20.68 -37.51
CA VAL A 759 -6.96 19.35 -37.80
C VAL A 759 -5.92 18.37 -37.29
N TYR A 760 -6.31 17.47 -36.41
CA TYR A 760 -5.40 16.55 -35.77
C TYR A 760 -5.99 15.15 -35.71
N GLU A 761 -5.27 14.20 -36.29
CA GLU A 761 -5.60 12.78 -36.26
C GLU A 761 -4.72 12.07 -35.24
N GLY A 762 -5.33 11.20 -34.45
CA GLY A 762 -4.61 10.40 -33.48
C GLY A 762 -5.55 9.54 -32.65
N ARG A 763 -5.03 9.12 -31.51
CA ARG A 763 -5.76 8.28 -30.57
C ARG A 763 -6.38 9.10 -29.46
N GLY A 764 -7.71 9.06 -29.35
CA GLY A 764 -8.49 9.73 -28.31
C GLY A 764 -8.43 8.97 -26.98
N LEU A 765 -8.03 9.66 -25.92
CA LEU A 765 -7.84 9.15 -24.57
C LEU A 765 -8.64 9.95 -23.55
N TYR A 766 -9.15 9.25 -22.55
CA TYR A 766 -9.85 9.80 -21.38
C TYR A 766 -11.01 10.75 -21.73
N PRO A 767 -12.02 10.32 -22.51
CA PRO A 767 -13.20 11.15 -22.76
C PRO A 767 -13.93 11.42 -21.44
N ARG A 768 -14.01 12.68 -21.03
CA ARG A 768 -14.66 13.15 -19.80
C ARG A 768 -15.65 14.26 -20.12
N PHE A 769 -16.90 14.07 -19.76
CA PHE A 769 -17.90 15.12 -19.83
C PHE A 769 -18.01 15.84 -18.47
N TYR A 770 -17.76 17.14 -18.49
CA TYR A 770 -17.94 18.02 -17.34
C TYR A 770 -19.14 18.95 -17.55
N PRO A 771 -20.10 18.97 -16.61
CA PRO A 771 -21.14 19.99 -16.57
C PRO A 771 -20.58 21.41 -16.38
N GLN A 772 -21.42 22.41 -16.61
CA GLN A 772 -21.12 23.81 -16.32
C GLN A 772 -20.59 23.99 -14.88
N ASN A 773 -19.52 24.79 -14.75
CA ASN A 773 -18.82 25.09 -13.51
C ASN A 773 -18.19 23.87 -12.81
N GLN A 774 -18.03 22.75 -13.51
CA GLN A 774 -17.32 21.56 -13.02
C GLN A 774 -16.02 21.30 -13.80
N GLY A 775 -15.08 20.64 -13.11
CA GLY A 775 -13.77 20.29 -13.62
C GLY A 775 -12.85 19.76 -12.52
N GLU A 776 -11.61 19.45 -12.89
CA GLU A 776 -10.55 19.05 -11.97
C GLU A 776 -9.93 20.25 -11.25
N PRO A 777 -9.34 20.05 -10.06
CA PRO A 777 -8.65 21.08 -9.29
C PRO A 777 -7.27 21.40 -9.90
N ASP A 778 -7.27 21.75 -11.18
CA ASP A 778 -6.11 22.20 -11.95
C ASP A 778 -6.50 23.45 -12.73
N ARG A 779 -5.56 24.40 -12.87
CA ARG A 779 -5.79 25.68 -13.53
C ARG A 779 -5.38 25.68 -14.99
N PHE A 780 -4.55 24.73 -15.41
CA PHE A 780 -3.85 24.80 -16.69
C PHE A 780 -4.25 23.70 -17.69
N SER A 781 -4.95 22.66 -17.27
CA SER A 781 -5.46 21.62 -18.17
C SER A 781 -6.80 21.98 -18.81
N SER A 782 -7.15 21.22 -19.84
CA SER A 782 -8.49 21.17 -20.45
C SER A 782 -9.58 20.72 -19.46
N ALA A 783 -9.20 20.00 -18.40
CA ALA A 783 -10.11 19.48 -17.40
C ALA A 783 -10.52 20.51 -16.33
N ARG A 784 -9.91 21.70 -16.28
CA ARG A 784 -10.24 22.78 -15.32
C ARG A 784 -11.74 23.15 -15.31
N ALA A 785 -12.26 23.70 -14.22
CA ALA A 785 -13.64 24.20 -14.22
C ALA A 785 -13.86 25.30 -15.29
N GLN A 786 -14.93 25.18 -16.08
CA GLN A 786 -15.31 26.15 -17.12
C GLN A 786 -16.80 26.49 -17.03
N ALA A 787 -17.18 27.68 -17.50
CA ALA A 787 -18.54 28.23 -17.39
C ALA A 787 -19.57 27.63 -18.38
N PHE A 788 -19.24 26.51 -19.03
CA PHE A 788 -20.10 25.81 -19.97
C PHE A 788 -19.86 24.29 -19.91
N PRO A 789 -20.87 23.46 -20.23
CA PRO A 789 -20.73 22.01 -20.32
C PRO A 789 -19.90 21.60 -21.53
N ARG A 790 -19.05 20.59 -21.38
CA ARG A 790 -18.09 20.19 -22.41
C ARG A 790 -17.59 18.75 -22.25
N LEU A 791 -17.25 18.14 -23.38
CA LEU A 791 -16.41 16.96 -23.44
C LEU A 791 -14.94 17.39 -23.48
N VAL A 792 -14.12 16.73 -22.68
CA VAL A 792 -12.66 16.88 -22.63
C VAL A 792 -12.04 15.56 -23.04
N MET A 793 -11.02 15.59 -23.88
CA MET A 793 -10.28 14.40 -24.30
C MET A 793 -8.83 14.79 -24.62
N ASP A 794 -7.91 13.85 -24.43
CA ASP A 794 -6.54 13.97 -24.91
C ASP A 794 -6.41 13.20 -26.22
N VAL A 795 -5.76 13.76 -27.23
CA VAL A 795 -5.46 13.08 -28.50
C VAL A 795 -3.95 12.91 -28.60
N VAL A 796 -3.49 11.67 -28.67
CA VAL A 796 -2.06 11.33 -28.82
C VAL A 796 -1.77 10.91 -30.26
N GLY A 797 -0.73 11.50 -30.85
CA GLY A 797 -0.39 11.30 -32.27
C GLY A 797 1.01 11.80 -32.61
N PRO A 798 1.35 11.93 -33.90
CA PRO A 798 2.72 12.16 -34.37
C PRO A 798 3.25 13.57 -34.08
N GLN A 799 2.38 14.55 -33.84
CA GLN A 799 2.80 15.90 -33.45
C GLN A 799 2.80 16.10 -31.91
N GLY A 800 2.54 15.05 -31.15
CA GLY A 800 2.55 15.05 -29.69
C GLY A 800 1.19 14.79 -29.06
N ASN A 801 0.98 15.32 -27.84
CA ASN A 801 -0.31 15.23 -27.16
C ASN A 801 -1.03 16.57 -27.31
N MET A 802 -2.30 16.48 -27.68
CA MET A 802 -3.19 17.62 -27.77
C MET A 802 -4.35 17.41 -26.82
N SER A 803 -4.55 18.34 -25.89
CA SER A 803 -5.69 18.33 -24.98
C SER A 803 -6.68 19.38 -25.45
N GLY A 804 -7.93 19.00 -25.66
CA GLY A 804 -8.94 19.96 -26.11
C GLY A 804 -10.30 19.76 -25.48
N VAL A 805 -11.16 20.73 -25.75
CA VAL A 805 -12.52 20.79 -25.22
C VAL A 805 -13.51 20.94 -26.37
N LEU A 806 -14.56 20.14 -26.35
CA LEU A 806 -15.70 20.23 -27.25
C LEU A 806 -16.94 20.62 -26.42
N PRO A 807 -17.43 21.86 -26.53
CA PRO A 807 -18.68 22.25 -25.87
C PRO A 807 -19.86 21.43 -26.38
N LEU A 808 -20.66 20.91 -25.45
CA LEU A 808 -21.81 20.06 -25.72
C LEU A 808 -22.88 20.32 -24.65
N ASP A 809 -24.14 20.44 -25.06
CA ASP A 809 -25.25 20.67 -24.12
C ASP A 809 -25.49 19.49 -23.17
N LYS A 810 -25.21 18.27 -23.64
CA LYS A 810 -25.38 17.02 -22.88
C LYS A 810 -24.23 16.06 -23.12
N ALA A 811 -24.05 15.12 -22.20
CA ALA A 811 -23.07 14.06 -22.36
C ALA A 811 -23.34 13.25 -23.64
N PRO A 812 -22.30 12.94 -24.44
CA PRO A 812 -22.44 12.11 -25.63
C PRO A 812 -22.68 10.64 -25.27
N GLU A 813 -22.97 9.81 -26.27
CA GLU A 813 -22.96 8.35 -26.11
C GLU A 813 -21.54 7.85 -25.75
N PRO A 814 -21.40 6.63 -25.18
CA PRO A 814 -20.11 6.06 -24.81
C PRO A 814 -19.07 6.09 -25.94
N ILE A 815 -17.89 6.63 -25.66
CA ILE A 815 -16.77 6.76 -26.59
C ILE A 815 -15.64 5.87 -26.08
N PRO A 816 -15.38 4.69 -26.66
CA PRO A 816 -14.35 3.79 -26.13
C PRO A 816 -12.99 4.49 -25.96
N ASN A 817 -12.35 4.29 -24.80
CA ASN A 817 -11.02 4.85 -24.58
C ASN A 817 -10.00 4.25 -25.57
N GLY A 818 -9.13 5.08 -26.13
CA GLY A 818 -8.17 4.67 -27.14
C GLY A 818 -8.77 4.43 -28.53
N SER A 819 -9.90 5.08 -28.85
CA SER A 819 -10.47 5.13 -30.20
C SER A 819 -9.62 6.00 -31.13
N ASP A 820 -9.65 5.70 -32.42
CA ASP A 820 -9.06 6.58 -33.43
C ASP A 820 -10.00 7.78 -33.65
N VAL A 821 -9.45 8.98 -33.57
CA VAL A 821 -10.23 10.22 -33.66
C VAL A 821 -9.53 11.25 -34.53
N THR A 822 -10.33 11.98 -35.30
CA THR A 822 -9.91 13.22 -35.90
C THR A 822 -10.63 14.39 -35.26
N VAL A 823 -9.86 15.38 -34.80
CA VAL A 823 -10.41 16.57 -34.15
C VAL A 823 -10.16 17.80 -35.00
N VAL A 824 -11.16 18.66 -35.07
CA VAL A 824 -11.15 19.90 -35.86
C VAL A 824 -11.50 21.06 -34.96
N GLY A 825 -10.68 22.11 -34.94
CA GLY A 825 -10.88 23.25 -34.05
C GLY A 825 -9.81 24.33 -34.17
N CYS A 826 -9.70 25.14 -33.12
CA CYS A 826 -8.73 26.23 -33.03
C CYS A 826 -7.71 25.97 -31.93
N ARG A 827 -6.45 26.30 -32.20
CA ARG A 827 -5.40 26.34 -31.20
C ARG A 827 -5.63 27.49 -30.24
N SER A 828 -5.51 27.24 -28.95
CA SER A 828 -5.66 28.26 -27.91
C SER A 828 -4.61 28.11 -26.82
N LYS A 829 -4.48 29.13 -25.96
CA LYS A 829 -3.34 29.25 -25.02
C LYS A 829 -3.31 28.16 -23.94
N LEU A 830 -4.46 27.64 -23.54
CA LEU A 830 -4.59 26.69 -22.41
C LEU A 830 -4.98 25.29 -22.85
N ASN A 831 -5.90 25.18 -23.80
CA ASN A 831 -6.36 23.96 -24.42
C ASN A 831 -6.81 24.31 -25.84
N ASP A 832 -6.89 23.33 -26.71
CA ASP A 832 -7.47 23.56 -28.03
C ASP A 832 -9.01 23.54 -27.93
N ASP A 833 -9.67 24.42 -28.67
CA ASP A 833 -11.11 24.60 -28.67
C ASP A 833 -11.69 23.92 -29.91
N TRP A 834 -12.40 22.82 -29.71
CA TRP A 834 -12.86 21.96 -30.80
C TRP A 834 -14.25 22.37 -31.31
N PHE A 835 -14.43 22.25 -32.62
CA PHE A 835 -15.72 22.37 -33.32
C PHE A 835 -16.34 21.01 -33.59
N ALA A 836 -15.51 20.00 -33.86
CA ALA A 836 -15.96 18.64 -34.06
C ALA A 836 -14.90 17.61 -33.64
N VAL A 837 -15.39 16.43 -33.24
CA VAL A 837 -14.61 15.21 -33.01
C VAL A 837 -15.25 14.12 -33.85
N ILE A 838 -14.50 13.60 -34.83
CA ILE A 838 -14.88 12.47 -35.67
C ILE A 838 -14.25 11.23 -35.05
N ILE A 839 -15.05 10.22 -34.74
CA ILE A 839 -14.57 8.93 -34.23
C ILE A 839 -14.57 7.94 -35.39
N GLU A 840 -13.39 7.44 -35.75
CA GLU A 840 -13.19 6.53 -36.87
C GLU A 840 -13.61 5.10 -36.47
N GLY A 841 -14.56 4.48 -37.18
CA GLY A 841 -15.14 3.18 -36.81
C GLY A 841 -16.54 2.92 -37.36
N GLN A 842 -17.16 1.79 -36.97
CA GLN A 842 -18.28 1.10 -37.66
C GLN A 842 -19.54 1.91 -38.02
N ASP A 843 -19.73 3.15 -37.55
CA ASP A 843 -20.81 4.05 -38.00
C ASP A 843 -20.39 5.55 -38.09
N GLY A 844 -19.09 5.88 -38.07
CA GLY A 844 -18.60 7.26 -38.25
C GLY A 844 -19.27 8.31 -37.36
N MET A 845 -19.21 8.13 -36.04
CA MET A 845 -19.85 9.06 -35.11
C MET A 845 -19.13 10.41 -35.13
N THR A 846 -19.85 11.47 -35.52
CA THR A 846 -19.32 12.85 -35.49
C THR A 846 -19.99 13.62 -34.37
N LEU A 847 -19.20 13.98 -33.36
CA LEU A 847 -19.62 14.85 -32.28
C LEU A 847 -19.39 16.30 -32.71
N ARG A 848 -20.47 17.06 -32.86
CA ARG A 848 -20.42 18.47 -33.22
C ARG A 848 -20.62 19.32 -31.98
N ARG A 849 -19.93 20.45 -31.97
CA ARG A 849 -20.07 21.46 -30.93
C ARG A 849 -21.52 21.94 -30.85
N SER A 850 -22.01 22.08 -29.62
CA SER A 850 -23.28 22.76 -29.30
C SER A 850 -23.04 23.71 -28.13
N PRO A 851 -23.43 25.00 -28.23
CA PRO A 851 -24.07 25.67 -29.37
C PRO A 851 -23.14 25.86 -30.58
N LYS A 852 -23.74 25.95 -31.78
CA LYS A 852 -23.00 26.16 -33.04
C LYS A 852 -22.29 27.52 -33.01
N THR A 853 -21.10 27.57 -33.59
CA THR A 853 -20.33 28.82 -33.76
C THR A 853 -19.80 28.94 -35.19
N ARG A 854 -19.31 30.12 -35.55
CA ARG A 854 -18.65 30.34 -36.85
C ARG A 854 -17.30 29.62 -36.89
N TRP A 855 -16.94 29.09 -38.06
CA TRP A 855 -15.66 28.44 -38.33
C TRP A 855 -14.51 29.45 -38.45
N THR A 856 -14.23 30.15 -37.34
CA THR A 856 -13.22 31.20 -37.24
C THR A 856 -12.41 31.05 -35.95
N CYS A 857 -11.10 31.25 -36.04
CA CYS A 857 -10.18 31.25 -34.91
C CYS A 857 -9.80 32.68 -34.49
N PRO A 858 -9.69 32.96 -33.18
CA PRO A 858 -9.95 32.05 -32.06
C PRO A 858 -11.44 31.70 -31.92
N ALA A 859 -11.74 30.50 -31.45
CA ALA A 859 -13.11 30.06 -31.25
C ALA A 859 -13.81 30.91 -30.19
N THR A 860 -15.02 31.39 -30.46
CA THR A 860 -15.87 32.01 -29.45
C THR A 860 -16.36 30.94 -28.48
N LEU A 861 -16.10 31.12 -27.18
CA LEU A 861 -16.55 30.19 -26.13
C LEU A 861 -18.04 30.42 -25.83
N PRO A 862 -18.81 29.36 -25.47
CA PRO A 862 -20.21 29.53 -25.15
C PRO A 862 -20.38 30.33 -23.86
N VAL A 863 -21.46 31.11 -23.79
CA VAL A 863 -21.90 31.78 -22.57
C VAL A 863 -23.20 31.15 -22.13
N CYS A 864 -23.20 30.54 -20.95
CA CYS A 864 -24.37 29.89 -20.39
C CYS A 864 -25.00 30.74 -19.29
N ASP A 865 -26.32 30.80 -19.27
CA ASP A 865 -27.07 31.41 -18.18
C ASP A 865 -27.13 30.51 -16.94
N ASP A 866 -27.75 31.00 -15.87
CA ASP A 866 -27.95 30.23 -14.63
C ASP A 866 -28.90 29.02 -14.81
N ASN A 867 -29.68 29.00 -15.89
CA ASN A 867 -30.54 27.87 -16.26
C ASN A 867 -29.82 26.82 -17.11
N ARG A 868 -28.49 26.95 -17.29
CA ARG A 868 -27.63 26.06 -18.08
C ARG A 868 -27.99 26.02 -19.57
N VAL A 869 -28.62 27.09 -20.07
CA VAL A 869 -28.84 27.29 -21.50
C VAL A 869 -27.66 28.07 -22.04
N CYS A 870 -26.94 27.47 -22.99
CA CYS A 870 -25.72 28.02 -23.56
C CYS A 870 -25.97 28.63 -24.94
N GLN A 871 -25.39 29.81 -25.19
CA GLN A 871 -25.39 30.49 -26.50
C GLN A 871 -23.97 30.65 -27.04
#